data_AF-A0A4R1HKT3-F1
#
_entry.id   AF-A0A4R1HKT3-F1
#
_cell.length_a   1.000
_cell.length_b   1.000
_cell.length_c   1.000
_cell.angle_alpha   90.00
_cell.angle_beta   90.00
_cell.angle_gamma   90.00
#
_symmetry.space_group_name_H-M   'P 1'
#
loop_
_entity.id
_entity.type
_entity.pdbx_description
1 polymer ?
#
loop_
_entity_poly.entity_id
_entity_poly.type
_entity_poly.pdbx_seq_one_letter_code
_entity_poly.pdbx_strand_id
1 'polypeptide(L)'
;MTDDRGPATPPAGTPTATVPAGQDTNGAARHGAGPPEAPYPRHWEADIVASDGGIVHLRPILPSDADALLEFHGKLSDRTRYLRYFGPHPRISQRELDRFTVVDHRTRVAFLALLGDEIIAVGRYEGLGADEPPVTSAEVAFVVRDDHQARGLGSILLEHLAAAARENGLSRFEAEVLVENHGMVRVFREAGYQVKRAFAEGVLHLEFDIDPTNRSIAVRDSREQAAEARSVANLLRPSSVAVIGASADETKIGHAVLTNLLRAGFSGPVYPVNPDARSVRGVRAYPSVIDIPDEVDLAVVAIPAAGIDDVMDDCLAKGVRALVVISSGFADAGGGGTVAERRLVAEARAHGMRVVGPNALGVANAAPDVRLNATLAPLIPGHGRTGFFCQSGALGIAILSSARERGLGLSSFVSAGNRADVSGNDLLQYWQTDPQTDVVLLYLETFGNPRKFARVARRLARTKPVVAVKSGRHTAPVPSHATMSAPIDESSVKALFDQSGVIRVETLPQLFDTALVLAYQPLPNGRRVAVVGNSTALNLLVTDGLLDEGLEPAGDPVDVGVAASPEQFASAVRMALQGADTPDALIAVFVPPVAVPGAEYAQALRDAAEGAGIPVLAVFLAVEGVPGELSVPGPDGSPGPGSVPSFASPERAASALARVARYAEWRRTPVGEFVVPDGVDPDAARSLVARLGAERDRVLSDDEAVALLRCYGVEVPAFRLVTGADSAVAAAADLGHPVALKAVGERWRHRSDFVGVRLDLTTDDAVRTAHEELERLTGSPDVHVQRMAPKGTSCVLAVSDDPSFGSLLSFGLAGLATELLDDRAYRVLPVSTEDAARLVRAPRAAPLLTGYGGTEPVRMEALEDLALRIGQLAEDVPQVRSLVLDPILASADGAFVTSARITLGPPPTRDDAGPRRLR
;
A
#
# COMPACT_ATOMS: atom_id res chain seq x y z
N MET A 1 -37.89 64.07 39.97
CA MET A 1 -38.50 64.68 38.77
C MET A 1 -38.23 63.69 37.64
N THR A 2 -39.13 62.72 37.42
CA THR A 2 -40.21 62.73 36.39
C THR A 2 -39.64 62.80 34.97
N ASP A 3 -40.00 62.03 33.96
CA ASP A 3 -40.87 60.87 33.63
C ASP A 3 -40.31 60.42 32.24
N ASP A 4 -40.45 59.22 31.65
CA ASP A 4 -41.70 58.69 31.07
C ASP A 4 -41.41 57.34 30.33
N ARG A 5 -42.30 56.35 30.59
CA ARG A 5 -42.84 55.20 29.79
C ARG A 5 -41.97 54.33 28.84
N GLY A 6 -42.03 53.00 29.09
CA GLY A 6 -41.42 51.87 28.32
C GLY A 6 -42.23 51.37 27.09
N PRO A 7 -42.24 50.07 26.68
CA PRO A 7 -41.71 48.86 27.34
C PRO A 7 -40.99 47.81 26.43
N ALA A 8 -40.68 46.69 27.09
CA ALA A 8 -39.96 45.46 26.75
C ALA A 8 -40.36 44.60 25.53
N THR A 9 -39.36 43.84 25.08
CA THR A 9 -39.32 42.72 24.12
C THR A 9 -39.86 41.40 24.71
N PRO A 10 -40.55 40.55 23.92
CA PRO A 10 -40.74 39.12 24.24
C PRO A 10 -40.15 38.15 23.18
N PRO A 11 -40.11 36.81 23.46
CA PRO A 11 -39.13 35.87 22.90
C PRO A 11 -39.65 34.90 21.80
N ALA A 12 -38.72 34.04 21.37
CA ALA A 12 -38.71 33.09 20.24
C ALA A 12 -39.91 32.13 20.11
N GLY A 13 -40.30 31.88 18.85
CA GLY A 13 -41.36 30.95 18.43
C GLY A 13 -40.83 29.64 17.84
N THR A 14 -41.55 28.56 18.17
CA THR A 14 -41.45 27.16 17.73
C THR A 14 -42.08 26.95 16.34
N PRO A 15 -41.63 25.99 15.49
CA PRO A 15 -42.34 25.65 14.26
C PRO A 15 -43.29 24.45 14.44
N THR A 16 -44.51 24.62 13.94
CA THR A 16 -45.66 23.71 14.01
C THR A 16 -45.82 22.85 12.74
N ALA A 17 -46.11 21.57 13.01
CA ALA A 17 -46.97 20.58 12.36
C ALA A 17 -47.55 20.78 10.93
N THR A 18 -47.39 19.68 10.19
CA THR A 18 -48.07 19.14 9.00
C THR A 18 -49.60 18.99 9.09
N VAL A 19 -50.30 19.17 7.95
CA VAL A 19 -51.70 18.75 7.67
C VAL A 19 -51.84 18.36 6.17
N PRO A 20 -52.75 17.45 5.77
CA PRO A 20 -52.49 16.36 4.82
C PRO A 20 -53.19 16.46 3.44
N ALA A 21 -52.77 15.59 2.51
CA ALA A 21 -53.44 15.36 1.22
C ALA A 21 -54.33 14.11 1.28
N GLY A 22 -55.52 14.23 0.68
CA GLY A 22 -56.67 13.34 0.84
C GLY A 22 -56.66 12.05 0.04
N GLN A 23 -57.57 11.16 0.47
CA GLN A 23 -58.04 9.99 -0.25
C GLN A 23 -59.14 10.41 -1.23
N ASP A 24 -59.05 9.94 -2.47
CA ASP A 24 -60.22 9.62 -3.29
C ASP A 24 -59.95 8.36 -4.10
N THR A 25 -60.95 7.50 -4.10
CA THR A 25 -60.98 6.12 -4.60
C THR A 25 -61.36 6.08 -6.08
N ASN A 26 -60.65 5.29 -6.89
CA ASN A 26 -61.31 4.51 -7.96
C ASN A 26 -60.48 3.28 -8.36
N GLY A 27 -61.16 2.14 -8.50
CA GLY A 27 -60.57 0.82 -8.71
C GLY A 27 -60.42 0.39 -10.18
N ALA A 28 -59.89 -0.84 -10.32
CA ALA A 28 -59.54 -1.60 -11.53
C ALA A 28 -58.14 -1.27 -12.11
N ALA A 29 -57.18 -2.19 -12.28
CA ALA A 29 -57.18 -3.65 -12.23
C ALA A 29 -55.83 -4.14 -11.68
N ARG A 30 -55.87 -5.23 -10.89
CA ARG A 30 -54.67 -5.93 -10.42
C ARG A 30 -53.97 -6.59 -11.62
N HIS A 31 -52.83 -6.06 -12.03
CA HIS A 31 -51.79 -6.86 -12.71
C HIS A 31 -50.73 -7.20 -11.66
N GLY A 32 -50.37 -8.48 -11.61
CA GLY A 32 -49.60 -9.07 -10.53
C GLY A 32 -48.30 -8.30 -10.27
N ALA A 33 -48.09 -7.92 -9.00
CA ALA A 33 -46.79 -7.49 -8.54
C ALA A 33 -45.83 -8.66 -8.74
N GLY A 34 -44.86 -8.49 -9.64
CA GLY A 34 -43.71 -9.38 -9.73
C GLY A 34 -42.93 -9.37 -8.41
N PRO A 35 -42.04 -10.36 -8.20
CA PRO A 35 -41.18 -10.38 -7.01
C PRO A 35 -40.40 -9.05 -6.90
N PRO A 36 -40.13 -8.55 -5.68
CA PRO A 36 -39.40 -7.31 -5.50
C PRO A 36 -38.03 -7.40 -6.16
N GLU A 37 -37.73 -6.49 -7.08
CA GLU A 37 -36.41 -6.38 -7.70
C GLU A 37 -35.34 -6.27 -6.60
N ALA A 38 -34.36 -7.17 -6.63
CA ALA A 38 -33.21 -7.04 -5.76
C ALA A 38 -32.50 -5.71 -6.06
N PRO A 39 -32.08 -4.94 -5.05
CA PRO A 39 -31.44 -3.67 -5.28
C PRO A 39 -30.14 -3.84 -6.07
N TYR A 40 -29.92 -2.96 -7.05
CA TYR A 40 -28.74 -2.99 -7.91
C TYR A 40 -27.43 -2.91 -7.09
N PRO A 41 -26.50 -3.88 -7.23
CA PRO A 41 -25.32 -3.98 -6.38
C PRO A 41 -24.20 -3.04 -6.86
N ARG A 42 -24.32 -1.75 -6.53
CA ARG A 42 -23.35 -0.71 -6.94
C ARG A 42 -21.91 -0.99 -6.51
N HIS A 43 -21.68 -1.68 -5.40
CA HIS A 43 -20.34 -1.99 -4.88
C HIS A 43 -19.56 -3.00 -5.75
N TRP A 44 -20.25 -3.68 -6.68
CA TRP A 44 -19.63 -4.56 -7.67
C TRP A 44 -19.07 -3.82 -8.89
N GLU A 45 -19.41 -2.53 -9.07
CA GLU A 45 -18.81 -1.72 -10.13
C GLU A 45 -17.31 -1.51 -9.89
N ALA A 46 -16.53 -1.54 -10.97
CA ALA A 46 -15.09 -1.37 -10.89
C ALA A 46 -14.48 -0.91 -12.23
N ASP A 47 -13.56 0.05 -12.16
CA ASP A 47 -12.63 0.30 -13.25
C ASP A 47 -11.44 -0.65 -13.12
N ILE A 48 -11.00 -1.23 -14.22
CA ILE A 48 -9.93 -2.23 -14.23
C ILE A 48 -8.93 -1.99 -15.35
N VAL A 49 -7.66 -2.30 -15.07
CA VAL A 49 -6.60 -2.26 -16.07
C VAL A 49 -6.57 -3.58 -16.84
N ALA A 50 -6.78 -3.52 -18.14
CA ALA A 50 -6.64 -4.63 -19.07
C ALA A 50 -5.16 -4.96 -19.35
N SER A 51 -4.88 -6.11 -19.95
CA SER A 51 -3.51 -6.59 -20.18
C SER A 51 -2.68 -5.70 -21.13
N ASP A 52 -3.33 -4.85 -21.92
CA ASP A 52 -2.71 -3.82 -22.78
C ASP A 52 -2.45 -2.49 -22.07
N GLY A 53 -2.81 -2.39 -20.78
CA GLY A 53 -2.67 -1.19 -19.96
C GLY A 53 -3.82 -0.19 -20.08
N GLY A 54 -4.80 -0.43 -20.94
CA GLY A 54 -6.00 0.41 -21.07
C GLY A 54 -7.03 0.11 -19.99
N ILE A 55 -7.91 1.07 -19.72
CA ILE A 55 -8.99 0.91 -18.74
C ILE A 55 -10.23 0.31 -19.38
N VAL A 56 -10.97 -0.46 -18.58
CA VAL A 56 -12.28 -0.99 -18.91
C VAL A 56 -13.18 -0.77 -17.69
N HIS A 57 -14.41 -0.33 -17.92
CA HIS A 57 -15.39 -0.18 -16.85
C HIS A 57 -16.22 -1.46 -16.73
N LEU A 58 -16.32 -2.00 -15.51
CA LEU A 58 -17.09 -3.22 -15.22
C LEU A 58 -18.29 -2.87 -14.36
N ARG A 59 -19.48 -3.32 -14.75
CA ARG A 59 -20.68 -3.18 -13.94
C ARG A 59 -21.69 -4.32 -14.13
N PRO A 60 -22.57 -4.60 -13.15
CA PRO A 60 -23.70 -5.50 -13.35
C PRO A 60 -24.59 -5.04 -14.52
N ILE A 61 -25.18 -6.02 -15.23
CA ILE A 61 -26.13 -5.74 -16.31
C ILE A 61 -27.43 -5.16 -15.77
N LEU A 62 -28.08 -4.31 -16.56
CA LEU A 62 -29.40 -3.75 -16.33
C LEU A 62 -30.36 -4.20 -17.44
N PRO A 63 -31.69 -4.24 -17.18
CA PRO A 63 -32.69 -4.48 -18.22
C PRO A 63 -32.58 -3.49 -19.41
N SER A 64 -32.16 -2.25 -19.15
CA SER A 64 -31.96 -1.21 -20.17
C SER A 64 -30.80 -1.48 -21.14
N ASP A 65 -29.93 -2.44 -20.85
CA ASP A 65 -28.77 -2.78 -21.71
C ASP A 65 -29.15 -3.68 -22.90
N ALA A 66 -30.43 -4.00 -23.06
CA ALA A 66 -30.92 -4.91 -24.11
C ALA A 66 -30.47 -4.50 -25.52
N ASP A 67 -30.59 -3.22 -25.87
CA ASP A 67 -30.20 -2.73 -27.21
C ASP A 67 -28.68 -2.78 -27.41
N ALA A 68 -27.91 -2.37 -26.41
CA ALA A 68 -26.45 -2.44 -26.44
C ALA A 68 -25.94 -3.89 -26.52
N LEU A 69 -26.62 -4.84 -25.86
CA LEU A 69 -26.29 -6.25 -25.90
C LEU A 69 -26.58 -6.86 -27.28
N LEU A 70 -27.66 -6.43 -27.94
CA LEU A 70 -27.96 -6.82 -29.32
C LEU A 70 -26.90 -6.29 -30.29
N GLU A 71 -26.48 -5.03 -30.14
CA GLU A 71 -25.41 -4.44 -30.94
C GLU A 71 -24.10 -5.19 -30.76
N PHE A 72 -23.73 -5.48 -29.50
CA PHE A 72 -22.57 -6.29 -29.16
C PHE A 72 -22.60 -7.66 -29.85
N HIS A 73 -23.72 -8.39 -29.75
CA HIS A 73 -23.87 -9.70 -30.40
C HIS A 73 -23.74 -9.61 -31.92
N GLY A 74 -24.25 -8.55 -32.53
CA GLY A 74 -24.12 -8.27 -33.96
C GLY A 74 -22.68 -8.02 -34.42
N LYS A 75 -21.80 -7.52 -33.53
CA LYS A 75 -20.37 -7.30 -33.79
C LYS A 75 -19.52 -8.58 -33.61
N LEU A 76 -20.07 -9.69 -33.10
CA LEU A 76 -19.33 -10.94 -32.91
C LEU A 76 -19.15 -11.72 -34.22
N SER A 77 -17.97 -12.28 -34.43
CA SER A 77 -17.73 -13.21 -35.53
C SER A 77 -18.58 -14.47 -35.42
N ASP A 78 -18.86 -15.14 -36.55
CA ASP A 78 -19.57 -16.43 -36.56
C ASP A 78 -18.83 -17.47 -35.70
N ARG A 79 -17.49 -17.41 -35.68
CA ARG A 79 -16.64 -18.29 -34.87
C ARG A 79 -16.84 -18.05 -33.39
N THR A 80 -16.84 -16.79 -32.94
CA THR A 80 -17.05 -16.46 -31.52
C THR A 80 -18.45 -16.87 -31.06
N ARG A 81 -19.47 -16.69 -31.90
CA ARG A 81 -20.84 -17.17 -31.64
C ARG A 81 -20.89 -18.70 -31.57
N TYR A 82 -20.26 -19.41 -32.49
CA TYR A 82 -20.18 -20.87 -32.48
C TYR A 82 -19.51 -21.40 -31.20
N LEU A 83 -18.37 -20.82 -30.82
CA LEU A 83 -17.62 -21.23 -29.62
C LEU A 83 -18.39 -20.95 -28.32
N ARG A 84 -19.28 -19.95 -28.32
CA ARG A 84 -20.09 -19.52 -27.17
C ARG A 84 -21.37 -20.34 -27.01
N TYR A 85 -22.06 -20.59 -28.11
CA TYR A 85 -23.41 -21.17 -28.13
C TYR A 85 -23.45 -22.61 -28.67
N PHE A 86 -22.28 -23.21 -28.92
CA PHE A 86 -22.12 -24.60 -29.38
C PHE A 86 -22.84 -24.86 -30.73
N GLY A 87 -23.02 -23.80 -31.53
CA GLY A 87 -23.75 -23.86 -32.79
C GLY A 87 -23.99 -22.47 -33.42
N PRO A 88 -24.61 -22.42 -34.62
CA PRO A 88 -24.96 -21.16 -35.27
C PRO A 88 -25.99 -20.38 -34.44
N HIS A 89 -25.60 -19.20 -33.95
CA HIS A 89 -26.48 -18.31 -33.17
C HIS A 89 -26.49 -16.88 -33.76
N PRO A 90 -27.06 -16.68 -34.96
CA PRO A 90 -26.96 -15.40 -35.68
C PRO A 90 -27.84 -14.28 -35.10
N ARG A 91 -28.83 -14.59 -34.27
CA ARG A 91 -29.75 -13.62 -33.66
C ARG A 91 -30.13 -14.06 -32.26
N ILE A 92 -30.24 -13.10 -31.34
CA ILE A 92 -30.81 -13.30 -30.01
C ILE A 92 -32.32 -13.03 -30.11
N SER A 93 -33.14 -13.98 -29.64
CA SER A 93 -34.60 -13.79 -29.56
C SER A 93 -34.97 -12.85 -28.40
N GLN A 94 -36.14 -12.21 -28.45
CA GLN A 94 -36.59 -11.32 -27.35
C GLN A 94 -36.61 -12.03 -26.00
N ARG A 95 -37.01 -13.31 -25.96
CA ARG A 95 -37.02 -14.11 -24.74
C ARG A 95 -35.62 -14.36 -24.17
N GLU A 96 -34.64 -14.62 -25.04
CA GLU A 96 -33.25 -14.77 -24.61
C GLU A 96 -32.69 -13.43 -24.13
N LEU A 97 -33.04 -12.33 -24.80
CA LEU A 97 -32.62 -11.00 -24.43
C LEU A 97 -33.13 -10.62 -23.04
N ASP A 98 -34.44 -10.77 -22.81
CA ASP A 98 -35.06 -10.56 -21.49
C ASP A 98 -34.41 -11.45 -20.42
N ARG A 99 -34.14 -12.73 -20.76
CA ARG A 99 -33.43 -13.64 -19.85
C ARG A 99 -32.00 -13.15 -19.56
N PHE A 100 -31.29 -12.60 -20.53
CA PHE A 100 -29.89 -12.21 -20.35
C PHE A 100 -29.73 -10.89 -19.59
N THR A 101 -30.70 -9.97 -19.69
CA THR A 101 -30.63 -8.64 -19.07
C THR A 101 -31.40 -8.53 -17.75
N VAL A 102 -32.45 -9.33 -17.54
CA VAL A 102 -33.23 -9.34 -16.30
C VAL A 102 -32.70 -10.44 -15.37
N VAL A 103 -31.90 -10.04 -14.38
CA VAL A 103 -31.24 -10.93 -13.42
C VAL A 103 -31.59 -10.54 -11.97
N ASP A 104 -31.47 -11.48 -11.02
CA ASP A 104 -31.85 -11.26 -9.61
C ASP A 104 -30.69 -10.80 -8.71
N HIS A 105 -29.49 -10.67 -9.29
CA HIS A 105 -28.24 -10.36 -8.60
C HIS A 105 -27.88 -11.31 -7.43
N ARG A 106 -28.43 -12.53 -7.41
CA ARG A 106 -28.21 -13.54 -6.37
C ARG A 106 -27.91 -14.91 -6.95
N THR A 107 -28.89 -15.51 -7.61
CA THR A 107 -28.75 -16.82 -8.28
C THR A 107 -28.40 -16.65 -9.75
N ARG A 108 -28.69 -15.48 -10.32
CA ARG A 108 -28.40 -15.10 -11.70
C ARG A 108 -27.69 -13.76 -11.64
N VAL A 109 -26.44 -13.73 -12.14
CA VAL A 109 -25.63 -12.51 -12.20
C VAL A 109 -25.00 -12.41 -13.57
N ALA A 110 -24.97 -11.21 -14.13
CA ALA A 110 -24.18 -10.90 -15.31
C ALA A 110 -23.45 -9.57 -15.14
N PHE A 111 -22.20 -9.54 -15.59
CA PHE A 111 -21.34 -8.36 -15.69
C PHE A 111 -21.12 -7.99 -17.15
N LEU A 112 -21.14 -6.68 -17.40
CA LEU A 112 -20.68 -6.07 -18.63
C LEU A 112 -19.28 -5.49 -18.42
N ALA A 113 -18.43 -5.64 -19.43
CA ALA A 113 -17.19 -4.88 -19.57
C ALA A 113 -17.39 -3.85 -20.69
N LEU A 114 -17.17 -2.58 -20.37
CA LEU A 114 -17.50 -1.41 -21.19
C LEU A 114 -16.24 -0.61 -21.55
N LEU A 115 -16.19 -0.10 -22.77
CA LEU A 115 -15.25 0.92 -23.23
C LEU A 115 -16.06 2.07 -23.84
N GLY A 116 -16.07 3.22 -23.19
CA GLY A 116 -17.13 4.20 -23.37
C GLY A 116 -18.48 3.58 -23.03
N ASP A 117 -19.45 3.76 -23.93
CA ASP A 117 -20.77 3.12 -23.85
C ASP A 117 -20.84 1.76 -24.56
N GLU A 118 -19.76 1.32 -25.21
CA GLU A 118 -19.76 0.05 -25.94
C GLU A 118 -19.49 -1.15 -25.03
N ILE A 119 -20.35 -2.17 -25.11
CA ILE A 119 -20.07 -3.49 -24.52
C ILE A 119 -18.97 -4.17 -25.33
N ILE A 120 -17.92 -4.59 -24.65
CA ILE A 120 -16.77 -5.30 -25.24
C ILE A 120 -16.63 -6.73 -24.71
N ALA A 121 -17.22 -7.05 -23.56
CA ALA A 121 -17.32 -8.41 -23.05
C ALA A 121 -18.51 -8.58 -22.09
N VAL A 122 -18.99 -9.82 -21.97
CA VAL A 122 -20.07 -10.20 -21.06
C VAL A 122 -19.68 -11.50 -20.34
N GLY A 123 -19.85 -11.51 -19.02
CA GLY A 123 -19.67 -12.70 -18.20
C GLY A 123 -20.90 -12.90 -17.31
N ARG A 124 -21.36 -14.14 -17.14
CA ARG A 124 -22.53 -14.43 -16.31
C ARG A 124 -22.39 -15.75 -15.56
N TYR A 125 -23.12 -15.89 -14.46
CA TYR A 125 -23.42 -17.18 -13.86
C TYR A 125 -24.92 -17.38 -13.66
N GLU A 126 -25.34 -18.65 -13.64
CA GLU A 126 -26.72 -19.09 -13.36
C GLU A 126 -26.69 -20.26 -12.37
N GLY A 127 -27.39 -20.14 -11.24
CA GLY A 127 -27.40 -21.11 -10.15
C GLY A 127 -27.92 -22.48 -10.58
N LEU A 128 -27.17 -23.53 -10.26
CA LEU A 128 -27.52 -24.92 -10.55
C LEU A 128 -28.40 -25.48 -9.42
N GLY A 129 -29.47 -26.19 -9.77
CA GLY A 129 -30.40 -26.76 -8.79
C GLY A 129 -31.21 -25.69 -8.05
N ALA A 130 -31.61 -24.61 -8.72
CA ALA A 130 -32.40 -23.51 -8.14
C ALA A 130 -33.72 -23.97 -7.47
N ASP A 131 -34.19 -25.19 -7.78
CA ASP A 131 -35.37 -25.80 -7.19
C ASP A 131 -35.10 -26.48 -5.82
N GLU A 132 -33.83 -26.67 -5.41
CA GLU A 132 -33.40 -27.31 -4.15
C GLU A 132 -32.45 -26.40 -3.33
N PRO A 133 -32.98 -25.52 -2.45
CA PRO A 133 -32.16 -24.64 -1.62
C PRO A 133 -31.46 -25.38 -0.46
N PRO A 134 -30.22 -25.00 -0.06
CA PRO A 134 -29.45 -23.87 -0.59
C PRO A 134 -28.71 -24.21 -1.89
N VAL A 135 -28.78 -23.29 -2.87
CA VAL A 135 -27.97 -23.34 -4.08
C VAL A 135 -26.51 -23.12 -3.69
N THR A 136 -25.64 -24.07 -4.00
CA THR A 136 -24.20 -24.00 -3.65
C THR A 136 -23.29 -23.94 -4.87
N SER A 137 -23.83 -24.12 -6.08
CA SER A 137 -23.08 -24.12 -7.33
C SER A 137 -23.78 -23.32 -8.44
N ALA A 138 -23.02 -22.83 -9.41
CA ALA A 138 -23.55 -22.11 -10.57
C ALA A 138 -22.79 -22.41 -11.86
N GLU A 139 -23.48 -22.43 -12.99
CA GLU A 139 -22.87 -22.51 -14.32
C GLU A 139 -22.34 -21.14 -14.73
N VAL A 140 -21.09 -21.04 -15.16
CA VAL A 140 -20.42 -19.78 -15.52
C VAL A 140 -20.05 -19.72 -17.00
N ALA A 141 -20.24 -18.55 -17.62
CA ALA A 141 -20.21 -18.43 -19.06
C ALA A 141 -19.76 -17.01 -19.52
N PHE A 142 -18.80 -16.93 -20.46
CA PHE A 142 -18.19 -15.68 -20.96
C PHE A 142 -18.26 -15.51 -22.48
N VAL A 143 -18.26 -14.26 -22.96
CA VAL A 143 -18.02 -13.89 -24.36
C VAL A 143 -17.28 -12.56 -24.44
N VAL A 144 -16.30 -12.47 -25.35
CA VAL A 144 -15.48 -11.26 -25.57
C VAL A 144 -15.48 -10.94 -27.06
N ARG A 145 -15.68 -9.66 -27.43
CA ARG A 145 -15.66 -9.18 -28.82
C ARG A 145 -14.31 -9.46 -29.46
N ASP A 146 -14.31 -9.87 -30.72
CA ASP A 146 -13.12 -10.40 -31.42
C ASP A 146 -11.92 -9.44 -31.40
N ASP A 147 -12.15 -8.13 -31.57
CA ASP A 147 -11.17 -7.03 -31.52
C ASP A 147 -10.63 -6.71 -30.11
N HIS A 148 -11.28 -7.26 -29.06
CA HIS A 148 -10.89 -7.09 -27.67
C HIS A 148 -10.45 -8.40 -26.98
N GLN A 149 -10.30 -9.48 -27.75
CA GLN A 149 -9.69 -10.70 -27.25
C GLN A 149 -8.21 -10.48 -26.89
N ALA A 150 -7.65 -11.38 -26.07
CA ALA A 150 -6.28 -11.29 -25.54
C ALA A 150 -5.97 -10.06 -24.64
N ARG A 151 -6.97 -9.25 -24.28
CA ARG A 151 -6.86 -8.15 -23.29
C ARG A 151 -7.05 -8.60 -21.83
N GLY A 152 -7.18 -9.90 -21.58
CA GLY A 152 -7.35 -10.48 -20.24
C GLY A 152 -8.78 -10.40 -19.67
N LEU A 153 -9.76 -9.94 -20.44
CA LEU A 153 -11.14 -9.66 -20.00
C LEU A 153 -11.87 -10.90 -19.44
N GLY A 154 -11.64 -12.09 -20.01
CA GLY A 154 -12.23 -13.33 -19.50
C GLY A 154 -11.81 -13.63 -18.04
N SER A 155 -10.52 -13.48 -17.74
CA SER A 155 -10.00 -13.65 -16.38
C SER A 155 -10.53 -12.58 -15.42
N ILE A 156 -10.67 -11.33 -15.88
CA ILE A 156 -11.26 -10.23 -15.10
C ILE A 156 -12.70 -10.59 -14.72
N LEU A 157 -13.54 -10.90 -15.70
CA LEU A 157 -14.94 -11.24 -15.50
C LEU A 157 -15.09 -12.40 -14.53
N LEU A 158 -14.22 -13.40 -14.66
CA LEU A 158 -14.24 -14.57 -13.81
C LEU A 158 -13.88 -14.25 -12.35
N GLU A 159 -12.88 -13.40 -12.12
CA GLU A 159 -12.52 -12.92 -10.77
C GLU A 159 -13.69 -12.19 -10.10
N HIS A 160 -14.37 -11.30 -10.84
CA HIS A 160 -15.51 -10.53 -10.34
C HIS A 160 -16.77 -11.38 -10.13
N LEU A 161 -17.07 -12.30 -11.04
CA LEU A 161 -18.16 -13.27 -10.87
C LEU A 161 -17.92 -14.17 -9.65
N ALA A 162 -16.70 -14.68 -9.46
CA ALA A 162 -16.36 -15.50 -8.31
C ALA A 162 -16.52 -14.73 -6.99
N ALA A 163 -16.14 -13.44 -6.96
CA ALA A 163 -16.36 -12.59 -5.79
C ALA A 163 -17.85 -12.38 -5.48
N ALA A 164 -18.64 -12.03 -6.50
CA ALA A 164 -20.09 -11.88 -6.36
C ALA A 164 -20.78 -13.19 -5.94
N ALA A 165 -20.32 -14.34 -6.45
CA ALA A 165 -20.85 -15.65 -6.09
C ALA A 165 -20.57 -16.01 -4.63
N ARG A 166 -19.35 -15.73 -4.11
CA ARG A 166 -19.04 -15.92 -2.69
C ARG A 166 -19.90 -15.06 -1.78
N GLU A 167 -20.10 -13.79 -2.15
CA GLU A 167 -20.98 -12.88 -1.41
C GLU A 167 -22.42 -13.42 -1.34
N ASN A 168 -22.86 -14.12 -2.38
CA ASN A 168 -24.16 -14.78 -2.45
C ASN A 168 -24.20 -16.20 -1.85
N GLY A 169 -23.12 -16.68 -1.23
CA GLY A 169 -23.07 -17.98 -0.55
C GLY A 169 -22.84 -19.19 -1.46
N LEU A 170 -22.44 -18.98 -2.71
CA LEU A 170 -22.00 -20.05 -3.60
C LEU A 170 -20.58 -20.48 -3.25
N SER A 171 -20.24 -21.75 -3.45
CA SER A 171 -18.90 -22.29 -3.20
C SER A 171 -18.24 -22.89 -4.44
N ARG A 172 -19.00 -23.12 -5.52
CA ARG A 172 -18.50 -23.80 -6.74
C ARG A 172 -19.03 -23.18 -8.03
N PHE A 173 -18.20 -23.18 -9.06
CA PHE A 173 -18.65 -22.95 -10.43
C PHE A 173 -18.43 -24.18 -11.30
N GLU A 174 -19.31 -24.33 -12.29
CA GLU A 174 -19.25 -25.31 -13.36
C GLU A 174 -19.21 -24.60 -14.72
N ALA A 175 -18.50 -25.14 -15.70
CA ALA A 175 -18.44 -24.56 -17.04
C ALA A 175 -18.30 -25.66 -18.11
N GLU A 176 -19.08 -25.52 -19.18
CA GLU A 176 -18.93 -26.29 -20.41
C GLU A 176 -18.16 -25.49 -21.46
N VAL A 177 -17.16 -26.12 -22.09
CA VAL A 177 -16.31 -25.46 -23.10
C VAL A 177 -15.98 -26.44 -24.22
N LEU A 178 -16.15 -26.04 -25.48
CA LEU A 178 -15.67 -26.83 -26.62
C LEU A 178 -14.15 -27.03 -26.55
N VAL A 179 -13.67 -28.25 -26.82
CA VAL A 179 -12.24 -28.61 -26.78
C VAL A 179 -11.39 -27.71 -27.69
N GLU A 180 -11.96 -27.27 -28.82
CA GLU A 180 -11.32 -26.36 -29.78
C GLU A 180 -11.22 -24.90 -29.29
N ASN A 181 -11.95 -24.52 -28.22
CA ASN A 181 -11.85 -23.20 -27.61
C ASN A 181 -10.62 -23.11 -26.69
N HIS A 182 -9.43 -23.22 -27.28
CA HIS A 182 -8.15 -23.19 -26.55
C HIS A 182 -7.99 -21.91 -25.70
N GLY A 183 -8.58 -20.79 -26.13
CA GLY A 183 -8.60 -19.54 -25.38
C GLY A 183 -9.30 -19.67 -24.04
N MET A 184 -10.56 -20.15 -24.03
CA MET A 184 -11.32 -20.34 -22.79
C MET A 184 -10.75 -21.46 -21.92
N VAL A 185 -10.29 -22.57 -22.53
CA VAL A 185 -9.61 -23.65 -21.79
C VAL A 185 -8.39 -23.11 -21.04
N ARG A 186 -7.62 -22.21 -21.67
CA ARG A 186 -6.47 -21.56 -21.02
C ARG A 186 -6.90 -20.63 -19.89
N VAL A 187 -7.93 -19.79 -20.07
CA VAL A 187 -8.44 -18.90 -19.01
C VAL A 187 -8.76 -19.69 -17.74
N PHE A 188 -9.50 -20.80 -17.87
CA PHE A 188 -9.87 -21.64 -16.74
C PHE A 188 -8.69 -22.40 -16.14
N ARG A 189 -7.82 -23.01 -16.96
CA ARG A 189 -6.62 -23.69 -16.45
C ARG A 189 -5.68 -22.74 -15.69
N GLU A 190 -5.42 -21.55 -16.23
CA GLU A 190 -4.56 -20.56 -15.58
C GLU A 190 -5.19 -19.99 -14.30
N ALA A 191 -6.52 -19.96 -14.22
CA ALA A 191 -7.24 -19.61 -13.00
C ALA A 191 -7.24 -20.75 -11.95
N GLY A 192 -6.64 -21.91 -12.26
CA GLY A 192 -6.44 -23.04 -11.34
C GLY A 192 -7.45 -24.18 -11.47
N TYR A 193 -8.21 -24.24 -12.57
CA TYR A 193 -9.42 -25.07 -12.64
C TYR A 193 -9.06 -26.49 -13.03
N GLN A 194 -9.64 -27.49 -12.35
CA GLN A 194 -9.39 -28.89 -12.62
C GLN A 194 -10.35 -29.41 -13.69
N VAL A 195 -9.79 -30.05 -14.72
CA VAL A 195 -10.59 -30.75 -15.74
C VAL A 195 -11.01 -32.08 -15.13
N LYS A 196 -12.30 -32.24 -14.79
CA LYS A 196 -12.76 -33.49 -14.18
C LYS A 196 -13.03 -34.57 -15.22
N ARG A 197 -13.64 -34.26 -16.38
CA ARG A 197 -13.96 -35.25 -17.45
C ARG A 197 -14.12 -34.58 -18.82
N ALA A 198 -13.75 -35.31 -19.88
CA ALA A 198 -14.15 -35.01 -21.26
C ALA A 198 -15.26 -36.00 -21.66
N PHE A 199 -16.38 -35.50 -22.20
CA PHE A 199 -17.47 -36.36 -22.69
C PHE A 199 -17.31 -36.67 -24.19
N ALA A 200 -18.12 -37.60 -24.70
CA ALA A 200 -18.30 -37.77 -26.13
C ALA A 200 -18.83 -36.46 -26.76
N GLU A 201 -18.45 -36.17 -28.00
CA GLU A 201 -18.82 -34.95 -28.77
C GLU A 201 -17.98 -33.67 -28.52
N GLY A 202 -16.80 -33.76 -27.89
CA GLY A 202 -15.80 -32.68 -27.95
C GLY A 202 -16.05 -31.47 -27.03
N VAL A 203 -16.83 -31.66 -25.96
CA VAL A 203 -17.06 -30.68 -24.88
C VAL A 203 -16.29 -31.09 -23.61
N LEU A 204 -15.67 -30.11 -22.95
CA LEU A 204 -15.00 -30.24 -21.64
C LEU A 204 -15.91 -29.70 -20.54
N HIS A 205 -16.11 -30.50 -19.49
CA HIS A 205 -16.76 -30.07 -18.25
C HIS A 205 -15.69 -29.70 -17.21
N LEU A 206 -15.76 -28.47 -16.71
CA LEU A 206 -14.82 -27.91 -15.74
C LEU A 206 -15.57 -27.58 -14.45
N GLU A 207 -15.04 -28.04 -13.31
CA GLU A 207 -15.61 -27.75 -11.98
C GLU A 207 -14.50 -27.32 -11.04
N PHE A 208 -14.76 -26.33 -10.18
CA PHE A 208 -13.78 -25.87 -9.20
C PHE A 208 -14.45 -25.03 -8.09
N ASP A 209 -13.84 -25.05 -6.92
CA ASP A 209 -14.27 -24.26 -5.77
C ASP A 209 -13.83 -22.79 -5.96
N ILE A 210 -14.71 -21.84 -5.65
CA ILE A 210 -14.49 -20.41 -5.90
C ILE A 210 -13.74 -19.70 -4.76
N ASP A 211 -13.43 -20.42 -3.69
CA ASP A 211 -12.61 -19.91 -2.60
C ASP A 211 -11.17 -19.68 -3.08
N PRO A 212 -10.60 -18.50 -2.80
CA PRO A 212 -9.27 -18.15 -3.29
C PRO A 212 -8.22 -19.06 -2.64
N THR A 213 -7.44 -19.74 -3.48
CA THR A 213 -6.23 -20.45 -3.03
C THR A 213 -5.02 -19.52 -3.08
N ASN A 214 -3.95 -19.81 -2.32
CA ASN A 214 -2.69 -19.06 -2.41
C ASN A 214 -2.16 -18.97 -3.84
N ARG A 215 -2.35 -20.03 -4.64
CA ARG A 215 -1.98 -20.06 -6.05
C ARG A 215 -2.82 -19.12 -6.90
N SER A 216 -4.15 -19.10 -6.72
CA SER A 216 -5.02 -18.21 -7.51
C SER A 216 -4.81 -16.74 -7.15
N ILE A 217 -4.53 -16.44 -5.88
CA ILE A 217 -4.15 -15.08 -5.44
C ILE A 217 -2.85 -14.65 -6.10
N ALA A 218 -1.81 -15.49 -6.08
CA ALA A 218 -0.53 -15.18 -6.71
C ALA A 218 -0.64 -14.91 -8.22
N VAL A 219 -1.46 -15.69 -8.94
CA VAL A 219 -1.73 -15.49 -10.37
C VAL A 219 -2.48 -14.16 -10.62
N ARG A 220 -3.51 -13.87 -9.81
CA ARG A 220 -4.24 -12.60 -9.89
C ARG A 220 -3.29 -11.42 -9.67
N ASP A 221 -2.52 -11.45 -8.59
CA ASP A 221 -1.55 -10.40 -8.25
C ASP A 221 -0.49 -10.20 -9.34
N SER A 222 -0.02 -11.29 -9.97
CA SER A 222 0.92 -11.20 -11.09
C SER A 222 0.30 -10.55 -12.32
N ARG A 223 -0.98 -10.80 -12.60
CA ARG A 223 -1.71 -10.20 -13.71
C ARG A 223 -2.02 -8.73 -13.47
N GLU A 224 -2.41 -8.38 -12.23
CA GLU A 224 -2.56 -7.00 -11.77
C GLU A 224 -1.26 -6.22 -12.00
N GLN A 225 -0.13 -6.77 -11.54
CA GLN A 225 1.20 -6.17 -11.72
C GLN A 225 1.55 -5.95 -13.19
N ALA A 226 1.38 -6.96 -14.04
CA ALA A 226 1.72 -6.85 -15.45
C ALA A 226 0.85 -5.82 -16.19
N ALA A 227 -0.46 -5.78 -15.89
CA ALA A 227 -1.40 -4.83 -16.48
C ALA A 227 -1.09 -3.39 -16.06
N GLU A 228 -0.87 -3.14 -14.76
CA GLU A 228 -0.52 -1.81 -14.26
C GLU A 228 0.85 -1.35 -14.76
N ALA A 229 1.85 -2.23 -14.76
CA ALA A 229 3.15 -1.93 -15.33
C ALA A 229 3.05 -1.54 -16.81
N ARG A 230 2.21 -2.24 -17.60
CA ARG A 230 1.95 -1.87 -19.00
C ARG A 230 1.28 -0.50 -19.12
N SER A 231 0.31 -0.21 -18.25
CA SER A 231 -0.39 1.07 -18.18
C SER A 231 0.58 2.24 -17.97
N VAL A 232 1.53 2.09 -17.03
CA VAL A 232 2.58 3.07 -16.77
C VAL A 232 3.62 3.12 -17.90
N ALA A 233 3.94 1.98 -18.53
CA ALA A 233 4.83 1.96 -19.68
C ALA A 233 4.28 2.77 -20.87
N ASN A 234 2.95 2.74 -21.10
CA ASN A 234 2.31 3.57 -22.12
C ASN A 234 2.48 5.08 -21.87
N LEU A 235 2.63 5.49 -20.60
CA LEU A 235 2.92 6.88 -20.20
C LEU A 235 4.40 7.25 -20.38
N LEU A 236 5.31 6.34 -20.04
CA LEU A 236 6.75 6.62 -19.93
C LEU A 236 7.55 6.27 -21.18
N ARG A 237 7.00 5.46 -22.09
CA ARG A 237 7.64 5.07 -23.37
C ARG A 237 6.67 5.25 -24.55
N PRO A 238 6.09 6.44 -24.75
CA PRO A 238 5.23 6.68 -25.89
C PRO A 238 6.03 6.68 -27.19
N SER A 239 5.41 6.25 -28.28
CA SER A 239 5.97 6.35 -29.63
C SER A 239 5.72 7.72 -30.24
N SER A 240 4.68 8.43 -29.80
CA SER A 240 4.29 9.76 -30.28
C SER A 240 3.65 10.60 -29.17
N VAL A 241 3.82 11.93 -29.23
CA VAL A 241 3.30 12.85 -28.21
C VAL A 241 2.54 14.01 -28.84
N ALA A 242 1.29 14.25 -28.43
CA ALA A 242 0.55 15.47 -28.74
C ALA A 242 0.65 16.46 -27.57
N VAL A 243 0.87 17.75 -27.86
CA VAL A 243 0.89 18.82 -26.86
C VAL A 243 -0.30 19.75 -27.08
N ILE A 244 -1.35 19.56 -26.28
CA ILE A 244 -2.61 20.27 -26.39
C ILE A 244 -2.54 21.57 -25.59
N GLY A 245 -2.75 22.70 -26.27
CA GLY A 245 -2.48 24.02 -25.72
C GLY A 245 -1.05 24.50 -25.99
N ALA A 246 -0.33 23.86 -26.92
CA ALA A 246 0.95 24.37 -27.41
C ALA A 246 0.80 25.79 -27.94
N SER A 247 1.79 26.66 -27.71
CA SER A 247 1.70 28.07 -28.09
C SER A 247 3.07 28.64 -28.50
N ALA A 248 3.06 29.62 -29.39
CA ALA A 248 4.25 30.40 -29.72
C ALA A 248 4.63 31.38 -28.60
N ASP A 249 3.68 31.73 -27.74
CA ASP A 249 3.87 32.57 -26.56
C ASP A 249 4.68 31.86 -25.48
N GLU A 250 5.88 32.38 -25.18
CA GLU A 250 6.84 31.80 -24.24
C GLU A 250 6.35 31.80 -22.79
N THR A 251 5.31 32.57 -22.47
CA THR A 251 4.73 32.63 -21.12
C THR A 251 3.76 31.48 -20.82
N LYS A 252 3.32 30.74 -21.85
CA LYS A 252 2.31 29.67 -21.69
C LYS A 252 2.94 28.33 -21.36
N ILE A 253 2.24 27.54 -20.54
CA ILE A 253 2.66 26.18 -20.13
C ILE A 253 2.93 25.27 -21.34
N GLY A 254 2.03 25.25 -22.33
CA GLY A 254 2.19 24.41 -23.52
C GLY A 254 3.43 24.76 -24.35
N HIS A 255 3.92 26.01 -24.28
CA HIS A 255 5.20 26.39 -24.90
C HIS A 255 6.39 25.73 -24.19
N ALA A 256 6.40 25.77 -22.85
CA ALA A 256 7.48 25.21 -22.04
C ALA A 256 7.63 23.70 -22.27
N VAL A 257 6.50 22.97 -22.23
CA VAL A 257 6.47 21.52 -22.46
C VAL A 257 6.99 21.15 -23.85
N LEU A 258 6.47 21.81 -24.90
CA LEU A 258 6.91 21.55 -26.27
C LEU A 258 8.41 21.83 -26.43
N THR A 259 8.89 22.94 -25.85
CA THR A 259 10.31 23.30 -25.89
C THR A 259 11.18 22.26 -25.19
N ASN A 260 10.72 21.73 -24.05
CA ASN A 260 11.45 20.72 -23.28
C ASN A 260 11.53 19.38 -24.00
N LEU A 261 10.43 18.94 -24.64
CA LEU A 261 10.40 17.73 -25.48
C LEU A 261 11.40 17.84 -26.64
N LEU A 262 11.38 18.96 -27.36
CA LEU A 262 12.29 19.19 -28.49
C LEU A 262 13.75 19.31 -28.03
N ARG A 263 14.01 19.96 -26.89
CA ARG A 263 15.36 20.11 -26.32
C ARG A 263 15.94 18.78 -25.85
N ALA A 264 15.12 17.92 -25.23
CA ALA A 264 15.54 16.59 -24.80
C ALA A 264 15.85 15.67 -25.99
N GLY A 265 15.32 15.99 -27.18
CA GLY A 265 15.50 15.18 -28.37
C GLY A 265 14.69 13.89 -28.29
N PHE A 266 13.42 14.00 -27.90
CA PHE A 266 12.47 12.88 -27.90
C PHE A 266 12.55 12.09 -29.23
N SER A 267 12.59 10.76 -29.14
CA SER A 267 12.88 9.89 -30.28
C SER A 267 11.71 9.73 -31.26
N GLY A 268 10.47 9.99 -30.80
CA GLY A 268 9.27 9.94 -31.61
C GLY A 268 8.80 11.32 -32.14
N PRO A 269 7.75 11.36 -32.97
CA PRO A 269 7.16 12.61 -33.41
C PRO A 269 6.44 13.36 -32.26
N VAL A 270 6.51 14.68 -32.32
CA VAL A 270 5.83 15.61 -31.41
C VAL A 270 4.86 16.47 -32.20
N TYR A 271 3.59 16.48 -31.80
CA TYR A 271 2.50 17.19 -32.48
C TYR A 271 1.93 18.32 -31.61
N PRO A 272 2.27 19.59 -31.87
CA PRO A 272 1.60 20.72 -31.26
C PRO A 272 0.13 20.78 -31.69
N VAL A 273 -0.79 20.92 -30.74
CA VAL A 273 -2.22 21.13 -31.01
C VAL A 273 -2.62 22.52 -30.56
N ASN A 274 -3.02 23.34 -31.54
CA ASN A 274 -3.44 24.73 -31.38
C ASN A 274 -4.36 25.14 -32.56
N PRO A 275 -5.62 25.53 -32.31
CA PRO A 275 -6.58 25.95 -33.34
C PRO A 275 -6.14 27.13 -34.23
N ASP A 276 -5.39 28.07 -33.65
CA ASP A 276 -5.06 29.35 -34.28
C ASP A 276 -3.69 29.36 -34.96
N ALA A 277 -2.80 28.43 -34.59
CA ALA A 277 -1.43 28.40 -35.05
C ALA A 277 -1.23 27.36 -36.16
N ARG A 278 -0.60 27.77 -37.27
CA ARG A 278 -0.14 26.82 -38.31
C ARG A 278 1.11 26.04 -37.90
N SER A 279 1.91 26.61 -37.02
CA SER A 279 3.14 26.02 -36.50
C SER A 279 3.51 26.62 -35.15
N VAL A 280 4.12 25.82 -34.27
CA VAL A 280 4.66 26.28 -32.98
C VAL A 280 6.13 25.82 -32.91
N ARG A 281 7.06 26.74 -32.61
CA ARG A 281 8.51 26.46 -32.55
C ARG A 281 9.08 25.77 -33.81
N GLY A 282 8.51 26.07 -34.98
CA GLY A 282 8.93 25.49 -36.25
C GLY A 282 8.36 24.09 -36.54
N VAL A 283 7.55 23.54 -35.64
CA VAL A 283 6.85 22.25 -35.82
C VAL A 283 5.42 22.51 -36.30
N ARG A 284 4.92 21.70 -37.24
CA ARG A 284 3.55 21.80 -37.78
C ARG A 284 2.53 21.62 -36.65
N ALA A 285 1.63 22.59 -36.50
CA ALA A 285 0.56 22.51 -35.51
C ALA A 285 -0.76 22.10 -36.17
N TYR A 286 -1.60 21.40 -35.40
CA TYR A 286 -2.90 20.89 -35.80
C TYR A 286 -4.01 21.55 -34.98
N PRO A 287 -5.20 21.81 -35.55
CA PRO A 287 -6.30 22.41 -34.80
C PRO A 287 -6.82 21.52 -33.68
N SER A 288 -7.02 20.23 -33.96
CA SER A 288 -7.38 19.20 -32.99
C SER A 288 -6.43 17.99 -33.07
N VAL A 289 -6.46 17.16 -32.03
CA VAL A 289 -5.77 15.86 -31.96
C VAL A 289 -6.26 14.90 -33.05
N ILE A 290 -7.53 14.96 -33.44
CA ILE A 290 -8.10 14.09 -34.49
C ILE A 290 -7.55 14.41 -35.88
N ASP A 291 -7.09 15.66 -36.10
CA ASP A 291 -6.53 16.12 -37.37
C ASP A 291 -5.10 15.62 -37.60
N ILE A 292 -4.45 15.07 -36.57
CA ILE A 292 -3.12 14.48 -36.69
C ILE A 292 -3.25 13.23 -37.58
N PRO A 293 -2.45 13.07 -38.63
CA PRO A 293 -2.57 11.92 -39.53
C PRO A 293 -2.11 10.60 -38.89
N ASP A 294 -1.13 10.67 -37.99
CA ASP A 294 -0.53 9.52 -37.33
C ASP A 294 -1.21 9.19 -35.99
N GLU A 295 -0.92 8.02 -35.43
CA GLU A 295 -1.37 7.61 -34.10
C GLU A 295 -0.76 8.47 -32.98
N VAL A 296 -1.51 8.68 -31.90
CA VAL A 296 -1.07 9.47 -30.73
C VAL A 296 -1.13 8.61 -29.48
N ASP A 297 0.04 8.26 -28.93
CA ASP A 297 0.11 7.42 -27.72
C ASP A 297 -0.15 8.22 -26.43
N LEU A 298 0.44 9.43 -26.35
CA LEU A 298 0.41 10.30 -25.17
C LEU A 298 -0.07 11.71 -25.55
N ALA A 299 -1.04 12.25 -24.80
CA ALA A 299 -1.41 13.65 -24.89
C ALA A 299 -1.03 14.41 -23.61
N VAL A 300 -0.28 15.51 -23.78
CA VAL A 300 0.04 16.44 -22.70
C VAL A 300 -0.92 17.62 -22.78
N VAL A 301 -1.73 17.80 -21.74
CA VAL A 301 -2.82 18.77 -21.69
C VAL A 301 -2.41 19.99 -20.88
N ALA A 302 -2.35 21.14 -21.56
CA ALA A 302 -1.91 22.43 -21.03
C ALA A 302 -2.96 23.54 -21.26
N ILE A 303 -4.25 23.18 -21.27
CA ILE A 303 -5.38 24.10 -21.40
C ILE A 303 -6.17 24.20 -20.08
N PRO A 304 -6.94 25.28 -19.85
CA PRO A 304 -7.77 25.42 -18.64
C PRO A 304 -8.78 24.29 -18.47
N ALA A 305 -9.16 23.99 -17.21
CA ALA A 305 -10.09 22.91 -16.88
C ALA A 305 -11.45 22.97 -17.61
N ALA A 306 -11.92 24.17 -17.97
CA ALA A 306 -13.19 24.35 -18.67
C ALA A 306 -13.22 23.78 -20.10
N GLY A 307 -12.07 23.54 -20.73
CA GLY A 307 -11.99 22.98 -22.09
C GLY A 307 -11.54 21.51 -22.12
N ILE A 308 -11.50 20.83 -20.96
CA ILE A 308 -10.96 19.47 -20.90
C ILE A 308 -11.89 18.44 -21.53
N ASP A 309 -13.21 18.62 -21.41
CA ASP A 309 -14.23 17.71 -21.95
C ASP A 309 -14.04 17.51 -23.47
N ASP A 310 -13.91 18.59 -24.24
CA ASP A 310 -13.70 18.54 -25.70
C ASP A 310 -12.39 17.77 -26.05
N VAL A 311 -11.36 17.92 -25.22
CA VAL A 311 -10.09 17.20 -25.39
C VAL A 311 -10.24 15.72 -25.12
N MET A 312 -11.06 15.33 -24.14
CA MET A 312 -11.31 13.93 -23.78
C MET A 312 -11.97 13.18 -24.94
N ASP A 313 -13.01 13.78 -25.55
CA ASP A 313 -13.73 13.20 -26.67
C ASP A 313 -12.83 13.04 -27.90
N ASP A 314 -12.04 14.06 -28.22
CA ASP A 314 -11.05 14.01 -29.31
C ASP A 314 -9.97 12.94 -29.06
N CYS A 315 -9.50 12.81 -27.80
CA CYS A 315 -8.51 11.81 -27.42
C CYS A 315 -9.07 10.39 -27.50
N LEU A 316 -10.33 10.17 -27.11
CA LEU A 316 -11.02 8.88 -27.30
C LEU A 316 -11.08 8.53 -28.78
N ALA A 317 -11.59 9.45 -29.61
CA ALA A 317 -11.75 9.22 -31.04
C ALA A 317 -10.41 8.91 -31.73
N LYS A 318 -9.32 9.50 -31.23
CA LYS A 318 -7.96 9.26 -31.71
C LYS A 318 -7.31 7.98 -31.12
N GLY A 319 -7.90 7.36 -30.11
CA GLY A 319 -7.34 6.16 -29.46
C GLY A 319 -6.14 6.45 -28.55
N VAL A 320 -6.05 7.66 -27.99
CA VAL A 320 -5.00 8.02 -27.02
C VAL A 320 -5.11 7.13 -25.78
N ARG A 321 -3.98 6.66 -25.27
CA ARG A 321 -3.96 5.72 -24.12
C ARG A 321 -3.73 6.42 -22.79
N ALA A 322 -3.14 7.61 -22.83
CA ALA A 322 -2.56 8.24 -21.67
C ALA A 322 -2.61 9.78 -21.76
N LEU A 323 -2.93 10.41 -20.64
CA LEU A 323 -2.99 11.85 -20.48
C LEU A 323 -2.04 12.33 -19.39
N VAL A 324 -1.33 13.43 -19.66
CA VAL A 324 -0.56 14.18 -18.65
C VAL A 324 -1.18 15.57 -18.54
N VAL A 325 -1.94 15.78 -17.47
CA VAL A 325 -2.67 17.03 -17.25
C VAL A 325 -1.84 17.93 -16.34
N ILE A 326 -1.21 18.94 -16.94
CA ILE A 326 -0.33 19.88 -16.23
C ILE A 326 -1.15 21.01 -15.59
N SER A 327 -2.29 21.34 -16.20
CA SER A 327 -3.14 22.44 -15.76
C SER A 327 -3.64 22.31 -14.33
N SER A 328 -3.67 23.44 -13.62
CA SER A 328 -4.28 23.63 -12.30
C SER A 328 -5.77 23.99 -12.42
N GLY A 329 -6.46 24.18 -11.29
CA GLY A 329 -7.88 24.55 -11.27
C GLY A 329 -8.85 23.41 -10.95
N PHE A 330 -8.35 22.32 -10.37
CA PHE A 330 -9.08 21.13 -9.99
C PHE A 330 -9.23 21.08 -8.46
N ALA A 331 -8.96 19.95 -7.78
CA ALA A 331 -9.10 19.87 -6.33
C ALA A 331 -8.29 20.94 -5.56
N ASP A 332 -7.22 21.47 -6.17
CA ASP A 332 -6.42 22.60 -5.70
C ASP A 332 -7.19 23.94 -5.65
N ALA A 333 -8.31 24.08 -6.37
CA ALA A 333 -9.14 25.29 -6.41
C ALA A 333 -10.39 25.23 -5.49
N GLY A 334 -10.57 24.16 -4.70
CA GLY A 334 -11.68 24.01 -3.74
C GLY A 334 -12.90 23.24 -4.26
N GLY A 335 -14.08 23.50 -3.69
CA GLY A 335 -15.28 22.64 -3.83
C GLY A 335 -15.74 22.39 -5.27
N GLY A 336 -15.71 23.41 -6.14
CA GLY A 336 -16.05 23.24 -7.57
C GLY A 336 -15.02 22.42 -8.34
N GLY A 337 -13.73 22.56 -8.00
CA GLY A 337 -12.66 21.86 -8.70
C GLY A 337 -12.51 20.39 -8.30
N THR A 338 -12.96 19.98 -7.11
CA THR A 338 -13.04 18.56 -6.73
C THR A 338 -14.04 17.79 -7.60
N VAL A 339 -15.15 18.43 -7.99
CA VAL A 339 -16.14 17.83 -8.90
C VAL A 339 -15.55 17.68 -10.31
N ALA A 340 -14.86 18.72 -10.79
CA ALA A 340 -14.17 18.68 -12.09
C ALA A 340 -13.09 17.57 -12.14
N GLU A 341 -12.34 17.37 -11.06
CA GLU A 341 -11.31 16.32 -10.98
C GLU A 341 -11.91 14.92 -11.04
N ARG A 342 -12.98 14.66 -10.28
CA ARG A 342 -13.67 13.37 -10.32
C ARG A 342 -14.26 13.09 -11.70
N ARG A 343 -14.81 14.13 -12.34
CA ARG A 343 -15.33 14.02 -13.69
C ARG A 343 -14.23 13.68 -14.71
N LEU A 344 -13.09 14.39 -14.65
CA LEU A 344 -11.91 14.11 -15.48
C LEU A 344 -11.47 12.64 -15.36
N VAL A 345 -11.33 12.12 -14.15
CA VAL A 345 -10.91 10.73 -13.94
C VAL A 345 -11.98 9.74 -14.44
N ALA A 346 -13.25 9.99 -14.12
CA ALA A 346 -14.34 9.11 -14.54
C ALA A 346 -14.44 9.04 -16.07
N GLU A 347 -14.40 10.18 -16.76
CA GLU A 347 -14.42 10.23 -18.22
C GLU A 347 -13.16 9.61 -18.82
N ALA A 348 -11.97 9.88 -18.28
CA ALA A 348 -10.74 9.26 -18.77
C ALA A 348 -10.78 7.73 -18.68
N ARG A 349 -11.23 7.21 -17.53
CA ARG A 349 -11.35 5.77 -17.31
C ARG A 349 -12.42 5.14 -18.19
N ALA A 350 -13.57 5.79 -18.35
CA ALA A 350 -14.61 5.36 -19.28
C ALA A 350 -14.04 5.25 -20.71
N HIS A 351 -13.21 6.20 -21.12
CA HIS A 351 -12.53 6.21 -22.42
C HIS A 351 -11.29 5.32 -22.52
N GLY A 352 -10.99 4.50 -21.51
CA GLY A 352 -9.87 3.57 -21.53
C GLY A 352 -8.49 4.20 -21.27
N MET A 353 -8.45 5.47 -20.88
CA MET A 353 -7.23 6.26 -20.65
C MET A 353 -6.77 6.24 -19.18
N ARG A 354 -5.48 6.48 -18.97
CA ARG A 354 -4.91 6.84 -17.66
C ARG A 354 -4.58 8.32 -17.58
N VAL A 355 -4.61 8.87 -16.37
CA VAL A 355 -4.28 10.28 -16.12
C VAL A 355 -3.14 10.43 -15.11
N VAL A 356 -2.08 11.14 -15.50
CA VAL A 356 -1.12 11.74 -14.58
C VAL A 356 -1.51 13.19 -14.34
N GLY A 357 -1.65 13.57 -13.06
CA GLY A 357 -2.17 14.88 -12.66
C GLY A 357 -3.58 14.79 -12.05
N PRO A 358 -4.40 15.86 -12.17
CA PRO A 358 -4.04 17.18 -12.71
C PRO A 358 -3.03 17.93 -11.84
N ASN A 359 -2.69 19.17 -12.20
CA ASN A 359 -1.70 19.99 -11.50
C ASN A 359 -0.32 19.28 -11.36
N ALA A 360 0.03 18.49 -12.37
CA ALA A 360 1.28 17.75 -12.42
C ALA A 360 2.44 18.64 -12.90
N LEU A 361 3.67 18.37 -12.44
CA LEU A 361 4.85 18.89 -13.15
C LEU A 361 5.02 18.23 -14.53
N GLY A 362 4.58 16.97 -14.65
CA GLY A 362 4.68 16.14 -15.86
C GLY A 362 5.50 14.86 -15.66
N VAL A 363 5.89 14.24 -16.77
CA VAL A 363 6.64 12.97 -16.79
C VAL A 363 7.92 13.07 -17.62
N ALA A 364 8.94 12.29 -17.25
CA ALA A 364 10.18 12.18 -18.01
C ALA A 364 10.72 10.74 -18.02
N ASN A 365 11.44 10.41 -19.10
CA ASN A 365 12.19 9.17 -19.25
C ASN A 365 13.52 9.49 -19.94
N ALA A 366 14.63 9.27 -19.22
CA ALA A 366 15.96 9.60 -19.70
C ALA A 366 16.63 8.44 -20.46
N ALA A 367 15.91 7.35 -20.74
CA ALA A 367 16.42 6.26 -21.57
C ALA A 367 16.85 6.79 -22.96
N PRO A 368 18.04 6.43 -23.47
CA PRO A 368 18.56 6.98 -24.72
C PRO A 368 17.70 6.74 -25.95
N ASP A 369 16.88 5.68 -25.94
CA ASP A 369 15.93 5.31 -26.99
C ASP A 369 14.57 6.03 -26.87
N VAL A 370 14.32 6.73 -25.77
CA VAL A 370 13.06 7.46 -25.51
C VAL A 370 13.29 8.97 -25.44
N ARG A 371 14.14 9.44 -24.51
CA ARG A 371 14.47 10.86 -24.29
C ARG A 371 13.24 11.77 -24.09
N LEU A 372 12.28 11.30 -23.30
CA LEU A 372 11.04 12.03 -23.00
C LEU A 372 11.29 13.07 -21.90
N ASN A 373 11.02 14.35 -22.17
CA ASN A 373 10.86 15.39 -21.16
C ASN A 373 9.54 16.13 -21.37
N ALA A 374 8.44 15.53 -20.92
CA ALA A 374 7.11 16.13 -20.90
C ALA A 374 6.83 16.82 -19.56
N THR A 375 7.81 17.55 -19.03
CA THR A 375 7.70 18.26 -17.74
C THR A 375 7.83 19.77 -17.92
N LEU A 376 7.51 20.51 -16.87
CA LEU A 376 7.82 21.94 -16.76
C LEU A 376 9.30 22.23 -16.43
N ALA A 377 10.11 21.22 -16.09
CA ALA A 377 11.52 21.41 -15.78
C ALA A 377 12.35 21.56 -17.07
N PRO A 378 13.08 22.67 -17.26
CA PRO A 378 13.83 22.92 -18.50
C PRO A 378 14.94 21.92 -18.76
N LEU A 379 15.48 21.34 -17.69
CA LEU A 379 16.56 20.37 -17.67
C LEU A 379 16.24 19.33 -16.61
N ILE A 380 16.49 18.07 -16.94
CA ILE A 380 16.36 16.92 -16.04
C ILE A 380 17.76 16.32 -15.79
N PRO A 381 17.94 15.50 -14.75
CA PRO A 381 19.15 14.71 -14.60
C PRO A 381 19.43 13.82 -15.81
N GLY A 382 20.70 13.47 -16.03
CA GLY A 382 21.12 12.58 -17.11
C GLY A 382 20.58 11.16 -16.96
N HIS A 383 20.93 10.27 -17.90
CA HIS A 383 20.50 8.88 -17.83
C HIS A 383 21.12 8.21 -16.60
N GLY A 384 20.31 7.46 -15.87
CA GLY A 384 20.74 6.62 -14.77
C GLY A 384 19.69 5.57 -14.44
N ARG A 385 19.87 4.93 -13.29
CA ARG A 385 19.08 3.75 -12.90
C ARG A 385 18.13 4.01 -11.74
N THR A 386 17.79 5.27 -11.50
CA THR A 386 16.92 5.70 -10.39
C THR A 386 15.54 6.10 -10.89
N GLY A 387 14.47 5.48 -10.42
CA GLY A 387 13.09 5.88 -10.67
C GLY A 387 12.63 6.84 -9.58
N PHE A 388 11.92 7.91 -9.93
CA PHE A 388 11.46 8.89 -8.94
C PHE A 388 10.00 9.30 -9.15
N PHE A 389 9.17 9.00 -8.15
CA PHE A 389 7.80 9.46 -8.03
C PHE A 389 7.69 10.64 -7.04
N CYS A 390 7.02 11.72 -7.44
CA CYS A 390 6.78 12.89 -6.62
C CYS A 390 5.32 13.34 -6.68
N GLN A 391 4.70 13.61 -5.53
CA GLN A 391 3.35 14.20 -5.48
C GLN A 391 3.37 15.73 -5.58
N SER A 392 4.47 16.38 -5.19
CA SER A 392 4.55 17.84 -5.25
C SER A 392 4.92 18.33 -6.65
N GLY A 393 4.05 19.14 -7.26
CA GLY A 393 4.32 19.83 -8.53
C GLY A 393 5.35 20.95 -8.38
N ALA A 394 5.12 21.89 -7.46
CA ALA A 394 5.98 23.07 -7.28
C ALA A 394 7.43 22.71 -6.85
N LEU A 395 7.58 21.70 -6.00
CA LEU A 395 8.89 21.24 -5.53
C LEU A 395 9.63 20.42 -6.59
N GLY A 396 8.92 19.88 -7.58
CA GLY A 396 9.47 18.95 -8.57
C GLY A 396 10.61 19.54 -9.40
N ILE A 397 10.57 20.83 -9.75
CA ILE A 397 11.67 21.51 -10.48
C ILE A 397 12.93 21.56 -9.59
N ALA A 398 12.80 21.95 -8.33
CA ALA A 398 13.90 22.03 -7.39
C ALA A 398 14.49 20.64 -7.11
N ILE A 399 13.63 19.62 -6.99
CA ILE A 399 14.00 18.21 -6.85
C ILE A 399 14.87 17.77 -8.04
N LEU A 400 14.41 18.01 -9.28
CA LEU A 400 15.13 17.62 -10.48
C LEU A 400 16.46 18.38 -10.63
N SER A 401 16.51 19.67 -10.28
CA SER A 401 17.77 20.43 -10.28
C SER A 401 18.75 19.88 -9.26
N SER A 402 18.29 19.60 -8.03
CA SER A 402 19.14 19.07 -6.97
C SER A 402 19.68 17.67 -7.30
N ALA A 403 18.84 16.78 -7.85
CA ALA A 403 19.27 15.47 -8.32
C ALA A 403 20.39 15.58 -9.37
N ARG A 404 20.22 16.50 -10.33
CA ARG A 404 21.22 16.75 -11.39
C ARG A 404 22.51 17.33 -10.84
N GLU A 405 22.43 18.34 -9.97
CA GLU A 405 23.60 18.96 -9.32
C GLU A 405 24.43 17.95 -8.53
N ARG A 406 23.78 16.94 -7.95
CA ARG A 406 24.41 15.84 -7.21
C ARG A 406 24.94 14.72 -8.10
N GLY A 407 24.71 14.77 -9.41
CA GLY A 407 25.08 13.71 -10.34
C GLY A 407 24.22 12.44 -10.22
N LEU A 408 22.99 12.53 -9.69
CA LEU A 408 22.07 11.40 -9.61
C LEU A 408 21.29 11.23 -10.92
N GLY A 409 21.65 10.24 -11.73
CA GLY A 409 20.97 9.93 -12.98
C GLY A 409 19.60 9.28 -12.76
N LEU A 410 18.65 9.56 -13.65
CA LEU A 410 17.29 9.03 -13.59
C LEU A 410 17.03 8.02 -14.72
N SER A 411 16.20 7.03 -14.42
CA SER A 411 15.57 6.16 -15.42
C SER A 411 14.26 6.79 -15.88
N SER A 412 13.38 7.09 -14.93
CA SER A 412 12.08 7.72 -15.15
C SER A 412 11.70 8.64 -13.98
N PHE A 413 10.91 9.66 -14.28
CA PHE A 413 10.37 10.61 -13.32
C PHE A 413 8.88 10.83 -13.57
N VAL A 414 8.07 10.79 -12.51
CA VAL A 414 6.64 11.12 -12.57
C VAL A 414 6.29 12.07 -11.44
N SER A 415 5.76 13.24 -11.80
CA SER A 415 5.07 14.13 -10.86
C SER A 415 3.57 14.00 -11.02
N ALA A 416 2.89 13.42 -10.04
CA ALA A 416 1.45 13.13 -10.13
C ALA A 416 0.54 14.29 -9.74
N GLY A 417 1.07 15.40 -9.22
CA GLY A 417 0.27 16.52 -8.74
C GLY A 417 -0.80 16.08 -7.75
N ASN A 418 -2.06 16.36 -8.06
CA ASN A 418 -3.20 15.97 -7.22
C ASN A 418 -3.35 14.45 -7.05
N ARG A 419 -2.74 13.64 -7.94
CA ARG A 419 -2.76 12.17 -7.93
C ARG A 419 -4.20 11.65 -8.00
N ALA A 420 -4.94 12.09 -9.01
CA ALA A 420 -6.34 11.73 -9.18
C ALA A 420 -6.54 10.31 -9.76
N ASP A 421 -5.57 9.80 -10.53
CA ASP A 421 -5.62 8.44 -11.10
C ASP A 421 -4.30 7.66 -10.92
N VAL A 422 -3.24 7.99 -11.67
CA VAL A 422 -1.95 7.30 -11.54
C VAL A 422 -1.28 7.63 -10.21
N SER A 423 -0.86 6.60 -9.47
CA SER A 423 -0.32 6.69 -8.12
C SER A 423 1.08 6.12 -7.98
N GLY A 424 1.71 6.33 -6.81
CA GLY A 424 2.99 5.70 -6.48
C GLY A 424 2.91 4.16 -6.50
N ASN A 425 1.74 3.57 -6.24
CA ASN A 425 1.55 2.12 -6.29
C ASN A 425 1.71 1.59 -7.71
N ASP A 426 1.13 2.26 -8.71
CA ASP A 426 1.27 1.87 -10.12
C ASP A 426 2.74 1.91 -10.55
N LEU A 427 3.46 2.96 -10.13
CA LEU A 427 4.89 3.14 -10.45
C LEU A 427 5.78 2.08 -9.80
N LEU A 428 5.49 1.69 -8.55
CA LEU A 428 6.18 0.57 -7.89
C LEU A 428 5.99 -0.74 -8.67
N GLN A 429 4.79 -0.99 -9.22
CA GLN A 429 4.52 -2.17 -10.04
C GLN A 429 5.27 -2.13 -11.38
N TYR A 430 5.37 -0.96 -12.01
CA TYR A 430 6.20 -0.76 -13.21
C TYR A 430 7.68 -1.05 -12.94
N TRP A 431 8.25 -0.40 -11.92
CA TRP A 431 9.67 -0.54 -11.58
C TRP A 431 10.04 -1.94 -11.09
N GLN A 432 9.08 -2.75 -10.63
CA GLN A 432 9.35 -4.14 -10.26
C GLN A 432 9.95 -4.94 -11.42
N THR A 433 9.46 -4.73 -12.64
CA THR A 433 9.90 -5.49 -13.83
C THR A 433 10.76 -4.68 -14.79
N ASP A 434 10.89 -3.36 -14.60
CA ASP A 434 11.71 -2.51 -15.48
C ASP A 434 13.22 -2.78 -15.28
N PRO A 435 13.95 -3.30 -16.29
CA PRO A 435 15.38 -3.54 -16.17
C PRO A 435 16.23 -2.26 -16.14
N GLN A 436 15.65 -1.09 -16.42
CA GLN A 436 16.37 0.20 -16.39
C GLN A 436 16.35 0.90 -15.03
N THR A 437 15.58 0.39 -14.06
CA THR A 437 15.49 0.94 -12.70
C THR A 437 16.03 -0.04 -11.67
N ASP A 438 16.99 0.39 -10.87
CA ASP A 438 17.54 -0.35 -9.73
C ASP A 438 17.19 0.29 -8.38
N VAL A 439 17.05 1.62 -8.33
CA VAL A 439 16.73 2.38 -7.11
C VAL A 439 15.42 3.14 -7.30
N VAL A 440 14.56 3.12 -6.29
CA VAL A 440 13.27 3.84 -6.32
C VAL A 440 13.23 4.91 -5.25
N LEU A 441 12.83 6.12 -5.65
CA LEU A 441 12.65 7.28 -4.79
C LEU A 441 11.19 7.72 -4.77
N LEU A 442 10.66 7.94 -3.57
CA LEU A 442 9.28 8.34 -3.37
C LEU A 442 9.20 9.61 -2.51
N TYR A 443 8.62 10.67 -3.06
CA TYR A 443 8.11 11.79 -2.27
C TYR A 443 6.59 11.64 -2.13
N LEU A 444 6.15 11.29 -0.92
CA LEU A 444 4.76 10.98 -0.62
C LEU A 444 4.19 12.02 0.34
N GLU A 445 3.02 12.56 0.01
CA GLU A 445 2.15 13.29 0.94
C GLU A 445 1.05 12.34 1.47
N THR A 446 0.63 11.38 0.64
CA THR A 446 -0.39 10.37 0.92
C THR A 446 -0.03 9.04 0.24
N PHE A 447 -0.50 7.92 0.79
CA PHE A 447 -0.24 6.57 0.25
C PHE A 447 -1.31 6.09 -0.74
N GLY A 448 -2.49 6.72 -0.79
CA GLY A 448 -3.64 6.22 -1.53
C GLY A 448 -4.20 4.96 -0.88
N ASN A 449 -3.79 3.77 -1.36
CA ASN A 449 -4.05 2.47 -0.73
C ASN A 449 -2.78 2.00 0.01
N PRO A 450 -2.68 2.18 1.33
CA PRO A 450 -1.46 1.91 2.08
C PRO A 450 -1.17 0.40 2.24
N ARG A 451 -2.21 -0.45 2.23
CA ARG A 451 -2.07 -1.92 2.25
C ARG A 451 -1.44 -2.43 0.94
N LYS A 452 -2.00 -2.01 -0.20
CA LYS A 452 -1.42 -2.29 -1.52
C LYS A 452 -0.01 -1.74 -1.61
N PHE A 453 0.23 -0.51 -1.12
CA PHE A 453 1.56 0.07 -1.05
C PHE A 453 2.55 -0.85 -0.31
N ALA A 454 2.23 -1.28 0.90
CA ALA A 454 3.12 -2.13 1.70
C ALA A 454 3.39 -3.49 1.04
N ARG A 455 2.35 -4.12 0.49
CA ARG A 455 2.47 -5.41 -0.23
C ARG A 455 3.40 -5.28 -1.44
N VAL A 456 3.20 -4.25 -2.27
CA VAL A 456 4.00 -4.02 -3.48
C VAL A 456 5.42 -3.57 -3.11
N ALA A 457 5.57 -2.65 -2.16
CA ALA A 457 6.87 -2.17 -1.69
C ALA A 457 7.71 -3.29 -1.06
N ARG A 458 7.11 -4.15 -0.21
CA ARG A 458 7.80 -5.31 0.39
C ARG A 458 8.35 -6.25 -0.68
N ARG A 459 7.59 -6.49 -1.75
CA ARG A 459 8.01 -7.34 -2.87
C ARG A 459 9.14 -6.68 -3.66
N LEU A 460 9.01 -5.40 -3.99
CA LEU A 460 10.00 -4.63 -4.73
C LEU A 460 11.33 -4.51 -3.98
N ALA A 461 11.27 -4.11 -2.70
CA ALA A 461 12.41 -3.88 -1.80
C ALA A 461 13.32 -5.11 -1.62
N ARG A 462 12.84 -6.32 -1.93
CA ARG A 462 13.69 -7.52 -1.94
C ARG A 462 14.69 -7.55 -3.08
N THR A 463 14.36 -6.89 -4.18
CA THR A 463 15.18 -6.83 -5.39
C THR A 463 15.79 -5.45 -5.61
N LYS A 464 15.07 -4.38 -5.28
CA LYS A 464 15.39 -3.00 -5.64
C LYS A 464 15.09 -2.08 -4.45
N PRO A 465 16.07 -1.36 -3.88
CA PRO A 465 15.84 -0.49 -2.73
C PRO A 465 14.80 0.61 -3.02
N VAL A 466 13.96 0.88 -2.03
CA VAL A 466 12.94 1.94 -2.06
C VAL A 466 13.25 2.94 -0.96
N VAL A 467 13.51 4.20 -1.31
CA VAL A 467 13.75 5.29 -0.37
C VAL A 467 12.55 6.24 -0.40
N ALA A 468 11.96 6.52 0.76
CA ALA A 468 10.75 7.33 0.84
C ALA A 468 10.87 8.48 1.84
N VAL A 469 10.44 9.67 1.41
CA VAL A 469 10.17 10.80 2.30
C VAL A 469 8.65 11.01 2.37
N LYS A 470 8.12 10.98 3.60
CA LYS A 470 6.72 11.33 3.88
C LYS A 470 6.65 12.78 4.36
N SER A 471 5.96 13.65 3.64
CA SER A 471 5.69 15.03 4.07
C SER A 471 4.43 15.11 4.97
N GLY A 472 4.26 16.23 5.66
CA GLY A 472 3.06 16.49 6.47
C GLY A 472 2.92 15.67 7.75
N ARG A 473 4.03 15.34 8.43
CA ARG A 473 4.04 14.49 9.65
C ARG A 473 3.29 15.08 10.85
N HIS A 474 3.26 16.41 10.94
CA HIS A 474 2.66 17.14 12.05
C HIS A 474 1.56 18.12 11.61
N THR A 475 1.20 18.09 10.32
CA THR A 475 0.26 19.03 9.72
C THR A 475 -0.85 18.24 9.03
N ALA A 476 -2.10 18.69 9.16
CA ALA A 476 -3.21 18.10 8.43
C ALA A 476 -2.89 18.07 6.91
N PRO A 477 -3.31 17.02 6.18
CA PRO A 477 -3.13 16.98 4.74
C PRO A 477 -3.76 18.20 4.08
N VAL A 478 -3.13 18.70 3.01
CA VAL A 478 -3.65 19.82 2.22
C VAL A 478 -5.06 19.46 1.73
N PRO A 479 -6.04 20.39 1.68
CA PRO A 479 -7.43 20.09 1.31
C PRO A 479 -7.61 19.31 0.00
N SER A 480 -6.75 19.55 -1.00
CA SER A 480 -6.72 18.81 -2.27
C SER A 480 -6.43 17.31 -2.11
N HIS A 481 -5.74 16.93 -1.04
CA HIS A 481 -5.38 15.53 -0.71
C HIS A 481 -6.20 14.97 0.48
N ALA A 482 -6.92 15.83 1.21
CA ALA A 482 -7.67 15.47 2.42
C ALA A 482 -8.92 14.63 2.14
N THR A 483 -9.54 14.76 0.97
CA THR A 483 -10.74 14.01 0.61
C THR A 483 -10.48 12.51 0.41
N MET A 484 -9.21 12.12 0.19
CA MET A 484 -8.80 10.75 -0.19
C MET A 484 -7.80 10.12 0.79
N SER A 485 -7.59 10.67 1.98
CA SER A 485 -6.69 10.08 2.99
C SER A 485 -7.14 10.40 4.40
N ALA A 486 -7.39 9.34 5.20
CA ALA A 486 -7.52 9.47 6.64
C ALA A 486 -6.17 9.90 7.24
N PRO A 487 -6.16 10.68 8.33
CA PRO A 487 -4.93 10.92 9.09
C PRO A 487 -4.39 9.58 9.59
N ILE A 488 -3.09 9.38 9.36
CA ILE A 488 -2.38 8.15 9.73
C ILE A 488 -1.47 8.45 10.90
N ASP A 489 -1.49 7.59 11.92
CA ASP A 489 -0.56 7.69 13.03
C ASP A 489 0.89 7.40 12.62
N GLU A 490 1.84 8.15 13.16
CA GLU A 490 3.24 8.08 12.75
C GLU A 490 3.90 6.74 13.11
N SER A 491 3.47 6.09 14.21
CA SER A 491 3.95 4.77 14.60
C SER A 491 3.53 3.70 13.58
N SER A 492 2.31 3.80 13.05
CA SER A 492 1.79 2.96 11.98
C SER A 492 2.59 3.12 10.68
N VAL A 493 2.91 4.36 10.29
CA VAL A 493 3.77 4.62 9.10
C VAL A 493 5.17 4.03 9.29
N LYS A 494 5.76 4.20 10.47
CA LYS A 494 7.08 3.62 10.77
C LYS A 494 7.05 2.10 10.67
N ALA A 495 6.05 1.44 11.28
CA ALA A 495 5.88 -0.01 11.21
C ALA A 495 5.74 -0.51 9.77
N LEU A 496 4.97 0.22 8.96
CA LEU A 496 4.77 -0.06 7.54
C LEU A 496 6.09 -0.09 6.78
N PHE A 497 6.89 0.96 6.91
CA PHE A 497 8.17 1.08 6.20
C PHE A 497 9.19 0.05 6.69
N ASP A 498 9.28 -0.17 8.01
CA ASP A 498 10.18 -1.17 8.59
C ASP A 498 9.84 -2.60 8.10
N GLN A 499 8.55 -2.96 8.03
CA GLN A 499 8.11 -4.28 7.55
C GLN A 499 8.21 -4.44 6.03
N SER A 500 8.03 -3.35 5.27
CA SER A 500 8.12 -3.36 3.80
C SER A 500 9.54 -3.16 3.26
N GLY A 501 10.53 -2.92 4.12
CA GLY A 501 11.92 -2.69 3.69
C GLY A 501 12.12 -1.34 2.99
N VAL A 502 11.18 -0.41 3.15
CA VAL A 502 11.29 0.96 2.63
C VAL A 502 12.22 1.74 3.54
N ILE A 503 13.27 2.33 2.96
CA ILE A 503 14.23 3.19 3.66
C ILE A 503 13.56 4.55 3.87
N ARG A 504 13.00 4.73 5.05
CA ARG A 504 12.42 6.01 5.47
C ARG A 504 13.52 7.04 5.72
N VAL A 505 13.32 8.24 5.16
CA VAL A 505 14.16 9.42 5.39
C VAL A 505 13.30 10.60 5.79
N GLU A 506 13.89 11.52 6.55
CA GLU A 506 13.14 12.63 7.13
C GLU A 506 13.10 13.84 6.20
N THR A 507 14.10 14.04 5.33
CA THR A 507 14.24 15.20 4.45
C THR A 507 14.68 14.83 3.03
N LEU A 508 14.50 15.75 2.07
CA LEU A 508 14.97 15.57 0.68
C LEU A 508 16.50 15.42 0.57
N PRO A 509 17.34 16.19 1.28
CA PRO A 509 18.78 15.94 1.29
C PRO A 509 19.14 14.51 1.73
N GLN A 510 18.51 14.00 2.79
CA GLN A 510 18.71 12.61 3.24
C GLN A 510 18.27 11.58 2.19
N LEU A 511 17.17 11.86 1.46
CA LEU A 511 16.71 11.04 0.35
C LEU A 511 17.78 10.93 -0.74
N PHE A 512 18.35 12.06 -1.16
CA PHE A 512 19.41 12.07 -2.18
C PHE A 512 20.72 11.45 -1.67
N ASP A 513 21.13 11.75 -0.45
CA ASP A 513 22.33 11.19 0.17
C ASP A 513 22.29 9.66 0.19
N THR A 514 21.14 9.10 0.60
CA THR A 514 20.90 7.65 0.60
C THR A 514 20.84 7.10 -0.83
N ALA A 515 20.18 7.81 -1.75
CA ALA A 515 20.05 7.41 -3.15
C ALA A 515 21.41 7.30 -3.86
N LEU A 516 22.34 8.23 -3.59
CA LEU A 516 23.67 8.22 -4.19
C LEU A 516 24.48 6.98 -3.82
N VAL A 517 24.40 6.55 -2.55
CA VAL A 517 25.04 5.29 -2.11
C VAL A 517 24.41 4.11 -2.83
N LEU A 518 23.08 4.01 -2.84
CA LEU A 518 22.36 2.88 -3.46
C LEU A 518 22.52 2.81 -4.98
N ALA A 519 22.65 3.95 -5.65
CA ALA A 519 22.74 4.02 -7.10
C ALA A 519 24.12 3.65 -7.63
N TYR A 520 25.18 3.92 -6.86
CA TYR A 520 26.56 3.85 -7.36
C TYR A 520 27.49 2.93 -6.55
N GLN A 521 27.10 2.50 -5.36
CA GLN A 521 27.92 1.62 -4.50
C GLN A 521 27.22 0.28 -4.22
N PRO A 522 27.98 -0.80 -3.99
CA PRO A 522 27.41 -2.07 -3.56
C PRO A 522 26.83 -1.98 -2.14
N LEU A 523 25.96 -2.93 -1.78
CA LEU A 523 25.44 -3.02 -0.41
C LEU A 523 26.52 -3.53 0.55
N PRO A 524 26.63 -2.99 1.78
CA PRO A 524 27.57 -3.48 2.77
C PRO A 524 27.19 -4.88 3.28
N ASN A 525 28.19 -5.68 3.64
CA ASN A 525 27.99 -7.04 4.16
C ASN A 525 27.71 -7.10 5.67
N GLY A 526 27.92 -5.98 6.36
CA GLY A 526 27.76 -5.87 7.82
C GLY A 526 27.80 -4.41 8.26
N ARG A 527 28.33 -4.16 9.46
CA ARG A 527 28.32 -2.85 10.13
C ARG A 527 29.71 -2.26 10.34
N ARG A 528 30.78 -2.98 9.98
CA ARG A 528 32.16 -2.56 10.26
C ARG A 528 32.64 -1.57 9.21
N VAL A 529 33.04 -0.37 9.60
CA VAL A 529 33.41 0.71 8.68
C VAL A 529 34.84 1.19 8.94
N ALA A 530 35.69 1.12 7.92
CA ALA A 530 37.03 1.68 7.97
C ALA A 530 36.99 3.19 7.70
N VAL A 531 37.84 3.95 8.41
CA VAL A 531 37.98 5.40 8.20
C VAL A 531 39.42 5.69 7.78
N VAL A 532 39.60 6.31 6.62
CA VAL A 532 40.91 6.74 6.10
C VAL A 532 40.83 8.21 5.76
N GLY A 533 41.73 9.03 6.32
CA GLY A 533 41.70 10.47 6.06
C GLY A 533 43.03 11.16 6.24
N ASN A 534 43.08 12.46 5.96
CA ASN A 534 44.25 13.32 6.17
C ASN A 534 44.08 14.32 7.34
N SER A 535 43.04 14.13 8.16
CA SER A 535 42.67 15.01 9.27
C SER A 535 42.16 14.20 10.46
N THR A 536 42.96 14.14 11.52
CA THR A 536 42.61 13.45 12.77
C THR A 536 41.25 13.90 13.30
N ALA A 537 40.99 15.21 13.29
CA ALA A 537 39.76 15.77 13.85
C ALA A 537 38.50 15.32 13.09
N LEU A 538 38.55 15.28 11.74
CA LEU A 538 37.41 14.80 10.97
C LEU A 538 37.26 13.27 11.03
N ASN A 539 38.36 12.53 11.10
CA ASN A 539 38.33 11.09 11.30
C ASN A 539 37.60 10.71 12.60
N LEU A 540 37.81 11.48 13.68
CA LEU A 540 37.07 11.32 14.93
C LEU A 540 35.57 11.65 14.76
N LEU A 541 35.21 12.73 14.06
CA LEU A 541 33.80 13.05 13.78
C LEU A 541 33.09 11.98 12.96
N VAL A 542 33.77 11.38 11.98
CA VAL A 542 33.23 10.22 11.26
C VAL A 542 33.02 9.07 12.24
N THR A 543 34.00 8.77 13.09
CA THR A 543 33.92 7.67 14.07
C THR A 543 32.76 7.86 15.04
N ASP A 544 32.57 9.07 15.58
CA ASP A 544 31.44 9.39 16.45
C ASP A 544 30.10 9.22 15.70
N GLY A 545 30.01 9.74 14.47
CA GLY A 545 28.81 9.59 13.64
C GLY A 545 28.50 8.13 13.27
N LEU A 546 29.50 7.27 13.15
CA LEU A 546 29.30 5.83 12.98
C LEU A 546 28.66 5.21 14.23
N LEU A 547 29.18 5.52 15.42
CA LEU A 547 28.70 4.99 16.69
C LEU A 547 27.27 5.47 16.99
N ASP A 548 26.97 6.74 16.75
CA ASP A 548 25.63 7.33 16.95
C ASP A 548 24.54 6.65 16.09
N GLU A 549 24.92 6.18 14.89
CA GLU A 549 24.03 5.49 13.95
C GLU A 549 24.03 3.95 14.12
N GLY A 550 24.79 3.43 15.10
CA GLY A 550 24.90 2.00 15.40
C GLY A 550 25.71 1.20 14.37
N LEU A 551 26.70 1.85 13.74
CA LEU A 551 27.77 1.22 12.98
C LEU A 551 29.01 1.02 13.86
N GLU A 552 29.94 0.18 13.43
CA GLU A 552 31.12 -0.20 14.20
C GLU A 552 32.40 0.24 13.48
N PRO A 553 33.36 0.92 14.13
CA PRO A 553 34.65 1.20 13.52
C PRO A 553 35.44 -0.10 13.24
N ALA A 554 35.97 -0.23 12.03
CA ALA A 554 36.84 -1.34 11.65
C ALA A 554 38.30 -1.01 12.00
N GLY A 555 38.62 -1.09 13.30
CA GLY A 555 39.92 -0.69 13.84
C GLY A 555 40.05 0.83 14.01
N ASP A 556 41.27 1.30 14.27
CA ASP A 556 41.56 2.72 14.46
C ASP A 556 41.54 3.49 13.12
N PRO A 557 41.02 4.72 13.08
CA PRO A 557 41.07 5.55 11.88
C PRO A 557 42.50 5.78 11.39
N VAL A 558 42.73 5.61 10.09
CA VAL A 558 44.04 5.84 9.47
C VAL A 558 44.16 7.31 9.08
N ASP A 559 45.05 8.04 9.75
CA ASP A 559 45.42 9.41 9.36
C ASP A 559 46.73 9.41 8.56
N VAL A 560 46.66 9.74 7.27
CA VAL A 560 47.83 9.85 6.39
C VAL A 560 48.59 11.18 6.56
N GLY A 561 48.00 12.15 7.27
CA GLY A 561 48.54 13.49 7.47
C GLY A 561 48.27 14.45 6.30
N VAL A 562 48.24 15.75 6.61
CA VAL A 562 47.91 16.83 5.66
C VAL A 562 48.87 16.97 4.47
N ALA A 563 50.09 16.43 4.59
CA ALA A 563 51.13 16.50 3.56
C ALA A 563 51.22 15.24 2.68
N ALA A 564 50.32 14.27 2.88
CA ALA A 564 50.32 13.03 2.10
C ALA A 564 50.03 13.31 0.62
N SER A 565 50.76 12.66 -0.30
CA SER A 565 50.45 12.71 -1.74
C SER A 565 49.18 11.92 -2.08
N PRO A 566 48.57 12.16 -3.25
CA PRO A 566 47.46 11.34 -3.74
C PRO A 566 47.76 9.83 -3.74
N GLU A 567 48.98 9.41 -4.09
CA GLU A 567 49.40 8.01 -4.10
C GLU A 567 49.50 7.43 -2.69
N GLN A 568 50.00 8.22 -1.72
CA GLN A 568 50.06 7.79 -0.33
C GLN A 568 48.65 7.62 0.25
N PHE A 569 47.74 8.55 -0.05
CA PHE A 569 46.33 8.44 0.31
C PHE A 569 45.67 7.19 -0.31
N ALA A 570 45.84 6.99 -1.61
CA ALA A 570 45.33 5.80 -2.30
C ALA A 570 45.93 4.49 -1.77
N SER A 571 47.21 4.48 -1.41
CA SER A 571 47.85 3.31 -0.80
C SER A 571 47.22 2.98 0.56
N ALA A 572 46.95 3.99 1.39
CA ALA A 572 46.29 3.79 2.67
C ALA A 572 44.87 3.25 2.51
N VAL A 573 44.11 3.76 1.53
CA VAL A 573 42.79 3.23 1.17
C VAL A 573 42.88 1.75 0.76
N ARG A 574 43.79 1.39 -0.16
CA ARG A 574 43.97 -0.02 -0.57
C ARG A 574 44.36 -0.93 0.60
N MET A 575 45.24 -0.46 1.48
CA MET A 575 45.63 -1.21 2.68
C MET A 575 44.46 -1.42 3.63
N ALA A 576 43.61 -0.42 3.84
CA ALA A 576 42.41 -0.55 4.67
C ALA A 576 41.38 -1.53 4.05
N LEU A 577 41.23 -1.51 2.73
CA LEU A 577 40.35 -2.44 2.01
C LEU A 577 40.85 -3.90 2.04
N GLN A 578 42.17 -4.10 2.07
CA GLN A 578 42.82 -5.42 1.99
C GLN A 578 43.38 -5.94 3.34
N GLY A 579 43.15 -5.20 4.43
CA GLY A 579 43.71 -5.50 5.75
C GLY A 579 43.21 -6.80 6.39
N ALA A 580 43.84 -7.19 7.50
CA ALA A 580 43.43 -8.38 8.27
C ALA A 580 42.02 -8.23 8.87
N ASP A 581 41.61 -7.01 9.18
CA ASP A 581 40.26 -6.64 9.58
C ASP A 581 39.47 -6.11 8.38
N THR A 582 39.01 -7.01 7.51
CA THR A 582 38.27 -6.62 6.30
C THR A 582 37.00 -5.83 6.68
N PRO A 583 36.86 -4.57 6.26
CA PRO A 583 35.69 -3.77 6.57
C PRO A 583 34.51 -4.12 5.68
N ASP A 584 33.30 -3.80 6.12
CA ASP A 584 32.06 -3.90 5.34
C ASP A 584 31.78 -2.63 4.52
N ALA A 585 32.45 -1.53 4.84
CA ALA A 585 32.40 -0.24 4.13
C ALA A 585 33.64 0.61 4.46
N LEU A 586 33.93 1.63 3.64
CA LEU A 586 35.00 2.59 3.91
C LEU A 586 34.53 4.03 3.72
N ILE A 587 34.88 4.92 4.66
CA ILE A 587 34.70 6.37 4.52
C ILE A 587 36.07 7.03 4.39
N ALA A 588 36.30 7.66 3.24
CA ALA A 588 37.51 8.38 2.90
C ALA A 588 37.33 9.88 3.17
N VAL A 589 38.15 10.48 4.02
CA VAL A 589 38.07 11.89 4.41
C VAL A 589 39.19 12.67 3.77
N PHE A 590 38.85 13.78 3.10
CA PHE A 590 39.87 14.67 2.56
C PHE A 590 39.52 16.13 2.83
N VAL A 591 40.46 16.82 3.48
CA VAL A 591 40.44 18.27 3.62
C VAL A 591 41.58 18.84 2.80
N PRO A 592 41.30 19.72 1.82
CA PRO A 592 42.37 20.36 1.06
C PRO A 592 43.14 21.33 1.98
N PRO A 593 44.46 21.17 2.16
CA PRO A 593 45.28 22.25 2.71
C PRO A 593 45.27 23.42 1.72
N VAL A 594 45.32 24.66 2.25
CA VAL A 594 45.21 25.90 1.47
C VAL A 594 46.06 25.82 0.19
N ALA A 595 45.41 26.00 -0.98
CA ALA A 595 46.01 26.03 -2.32
C ALA A 595 46.36 24.67 -3.00
N VAL A 596 45.83 23.52 -2.55
CA VAL A 596 45.96 22.25 -3.30
C VAL A 596 44.66 21.89 -4.03
N PRO A 597 44.69 21.63 -5.36
CA PRO A 597 43.54 21.11 -6.10
C PRO A 597 43.16 19.70 -5.62
N GLY A 598 41.93 19.51 -5.12
CA GLY A 598 41.44 18.21 -4.62
C GLY A 598 41.16 17.15 -5.70
N ALA A 599 41.25 17.52 -6.98
CA ALA A 599 40.93 16.66 -8.11
C ALA A 599 41.82 15.41 -8.19
N GLU A 600 43.12 15.54 -7.94
CA GLU A 600 44.06 14.41 -7.99
C GLU A 600 43.80 13.39 -6.87
N TYR A 601 43.43 13.86 -5.67
CA TYR A 601 43.04 12.98 -4.55
C TYR A 601 41.72 12.26 -4.82
N ALA A 602 40.75 12.93 -5.45
CA ALA A 602 39.50 12.32 -5.88
C ALA A 602 39.74 11.20 -6.89
N GLN A 603 40.55 11.45 -7.93
CA GLN A 603 40.91 10.43 -8.92
C GLN A 603 41.65 9.26 -8.26
N ALA A 604 42.63 9.55 -7.40
CA ALA A 604 43.39 8.52 -6.69
C ALA A 604 42.50 7.66 -5.77
N LEU A 605 41.50 8.25 -5.12
CA LEU A 605 40.49 7.53 -4.33
C LEU A 605 39.64 6.62 -5.20
N ARG A 606 39.08 7.14 -6.31
CA ARG A 606 38.27 6.35 -7.25
C ARG A 606 39.05 5.14 -7.76
N ASP A 607 40.29 5.34 -8.18
CA ASP A 607 41.15 4.29 -8.70
C ASP A 607 41.57 3.29 -7.60
N ALA A 608 41.67 3.72 -6.34
CA ALA A 608 41.91 2.83 -5.20
C ALA A 608 40.67 2.02 -4.78
N ALA A 609 39.47 2.55 -5.01
CA ALA A 609 38.18 1.91 -4.69
C ALA A 609 37.71 0.94 -5.79
N GLU A 610 38.34 0.97 -6.96
CA GLU A 610 37.99 0.09 -8.08
C GLU A 610 38.05 -1.39 -7.65
N GLY A 611 36.95 -2.12 -7.83
CA GLY A 611 36.86 -3.54 -7.50
C GLY A 611 36.83 -3.86 -6.00
N ALA A 612 36.64 -2.88 -5.11
CA ALA A 612 36.62 -3.09 -3.66
C ALA A 612 35.53 -4.08 -3.17
N GLY A 613 34.41 -4.19 -3.90
CA GLY A 613 33.30 -5.11 -3.56
C GLY A 613 32.48 -4.69 -2.33
N ILE A 614 32.85 -3.61 -1.66
CA ILE A 614 32.15 -2.98 -0.53
C ILE A 614 31.94 -1.48 -0.83
N PRO A 615 30.96 -0.82 -0.18
CA PRO A 615 30.71 0.60 -0.39
C PRO A 615 31.88 1.47 0.09
N VAL A 616 32.35 2.35 -0.78
CA VAL A 616 33.32 3.41 -0.50
C VAL A 616 32.63 4.77 -0.65
N LEU A 617 32.68 5.58 0.41
CA LEU A 617 32.13 6.92 0.46
C LEU A 617 33.24 7.94 0.68
N ALA A 618 33.02 9.19 0.26
CA ALA A 618 33.96 10.28 0.46
C ALA A 618 33.35 11.42 1.31
N VAL A 619 34.17 12.08 2.12
CA VAL A 619 33.84 13.34 2.80
C VAL A 619 34.87 14.37 2.35
N PHE A 620 34.60 15.02 1.22
CA PHE A 620 35.44 16.09 0.66
C PHE A 620 34.75 17.42 0.96
N LEU A 621 35.31 18.20 1.88
CA LEU A 621 34.73 19.49 2.26
C LEU A 621 34.61 20.39 1.02
N ALA A 622 33.41 20.94 0.78
CA ALA A 622 33.00 21.73 -0.40
C ALA A 622 32.64 20.96 -1.69
N VAL A 623 32.61 19.62 -1.67
CA VAL A 623 32.15 18.81 -2.82
C VAL A 623 31.02 17.87 -2.41
N GLU A 624 29.84 18.07 -2.99
CA GLU A 624 28.63 17.28 -2.71
C GLU A 624 28.17 16.53 -3.98
N GLY A 625 27.72 15.29 -3.82
CA GLY A 625 27.28 14.45 -4.93
C GLY A 625 28.41 13.63 -5.54
N VAL A 626 28.33 13.34 -6.83
CA VAL A 626 29.38 12.63 -7.58
C VAL A 626 30.07 13.60 -8.53
N PRO A 627 31.18 14.24 -8.12
CA PRO A 627 31.99 15.06 -9.03
C PRO A 627 32.61 14.20 -10.13
N GLY A 628 32.99 14.81 -11.25
CA GLY A 628 33.55 14.10 -12.41
C GLY A 628 34.79 13.27 -12.08
N GLU A 629 35.59 13.71 -11.11
CA GLU A 629 36.80 13.05 -10.64
C GLU A 629 36.54 11.81 -9.78
N LEU A 630 35.38 11.72 -9.13
CA LEU A 630 34.93 10.53 -8.41
C LEU A 630 33.97 9.66 -9.24
N SER A 631 33.59 10.14 -10.43
CA SER A 631 32.67 9.47 -11.34
C SER A 631 33.39 8.39 -12.15
N VAL A 632 32.76 7.22 -12.23
CA VAL A 632 33.01 6.22 -13.28
C VAL A 632 32.03 6.56 -14.41
N PRO A 633 32.50 7.08 -15.56
CA PRO A 633 31.60 7.59 -16.59
C PRO A 633 30.78 6.46 -17.23
N GLY A 634 29.46 6.66 -17.23
CA GLY A 634 28.50 5.86 -17.99
C GLY A 634 28.47 6.23 -19.48
N PRO A 635 27.59 5.60 -20.28
CA PRO A 635 27.54 5.76 -21.73
C PRO A 635 27.31 7.19 -22.24
N ASP A 636 26.62 8.04 -21.46
CA ASP A 636 26.32 9.44 -21.76
C ASP A 636 27.19 10.43 -20.95
N GLY A 637 28.21 9.93 -20.25
CA GLY A 637 29.08 10.72 -19.37
C GLY A 637 28.49 11.01 -17.98
N SER A 638 27.29 10.51 -17.67
CA SER A 638 26.73 10.55 -16.32
C SER A 638 27.48 9.57 -15.39
N PRO A 639 27.38 9.69 -14.07
CA PRO A 639 27.95 8.70 -13.16
C PRO A 639 27.32 7.31 -13.32
N GLY A 640 28.17 6.29 -13.43
CA GLY A 640 27.80 4.88 -13.47
C GLY A 640 28.12 4.14 -12.16
N PRO A 641 27.75 2.85 -12.07
CA PRO A 641 28.11 1.99 -10.94
C PRO A 641 29.63 2.00 -10.68
N GLY A 642 30.01 2.04 -9.40
CA GLY A 642 31.40 2.19 -8.94
C GLY A 642 31.81 3.63 -8.65
N SER A 643 31.02 4.63 -9.06
CA SER A 643 31.29 6.03 -8.73
C SER A 643 31.22 6.29 -7.22
N VAL A 644 32.17 7.05 -6.67
CA VAL A 644 32.27 7.30 -5.22
C VAL A 644 31.46 8.55 -4.83
N PRO A 645 30.39 8.43 -4.03
CA PRO A 645 29.62 9.59 -3.59
C PRO A 645 30.37 10.39 -2.53
N SER A 646 30.39 11.72 -2.69
CA SER A 646 30.97 12.68 -1.75
C SER A 646 29.90 13.42 -0.95
N PHE A 647 30.13 13.54 0.35
CA PHE A 647 29.25 14.20 1.31
C PHE A 647 29.90 15.45 1.88
N ALA A 648 29.08 16.48 2.10
CA ALA A 648 29.53 17.75 2.65
C ALA A 648 29.92 17.68 4.15
N SER A 649 29.53 16.62 4.87
CA SER A 649 29.87 16.44 6.28
C SER A 649 29.97 14.96 6.69
N PRO A 650 30.76 14.63 7.73
CA PRO A 650 30.88 13.29 8.30
C PRO A 650 29.55 12.64 8.67
N GLU A 651 28.65 13.38 9.32
CA GLU A 651 27.38 12.89 9.85
C GLU A 651 26.45 12.46 8.72
N ARG A 652 26.46 13.18 7.60
CA ARG A 652 25.65 12.84 6.42
C ARG A 652 26.14 11.55 5.77
N ALA A 653 27.45 11.36 5.67
CA ALA A 653 28.03 10.12 5.13
C ALA A 653 27.70 8.92 6.03
N ALA A 654 27.94 9.03 7.35
CA ALA A 654 27.64 7.97 8.31
C ALA A 654 26.15 7.62 8.33
N SER A 655 25.27 8.64 8.38
CA SER A 655 23.82 8.44 8.40
C SER A 655 23.29 7.81 7.11
N ALA A 656 23.80 8.21 5.94
CA ALA A 656 23.43 7.59 4.67
C ALA A 656 23.86 6.11 4.62
N LEU A 657 25.10 5.82 5.00
CA LEU A 657 25.63 4.46 5.05
C LEU A 657 24.85 3.58 6.03
N ALA A 658 24.50 4.10 7.21
CA ALA A 658 23.75 3.35 8.23
C ALA A 658 22.35 2.94 7.74
N ARG A 659 21.65 3.83 7.02
CA ARG A 659 20.36 3.49 6.39
C ARG A 659 20.51 2.38 5.35
N VAL A 660 21.55 2.45 4.51
CA VAL A 660 21.84 1.42 3.51
C VAL A 660 22.23 0.09 4.16
N ALA A 661 23.02 0.12 5.24
CA ALA A 661 23.40 -1.07 5.99
C ALA A 661 22.20 -1.76 6.64
N ARG A 662 21.29 -1.00 7.24
CA ARG A 662 20.04 -1.52 7.82
C ARG A 662 19.14 -2.16 6.75
N TYR A 663 19.07 -1.57 5.56
CA TYR A 663 18.36 -2.16 4.43
C TYR A 663 19.05 -3.44 3.93
N ALA A 664 20.38 -3.45 3.81
CA ALA A 664 21.14 -4.63 3.39
C ALA A 664 20.91 -5.81 4.35
N GLU A 665 20.89 -5.53 5.65
CA GLU A 665 20.52 -6.50 6.69
C GLU A 665 19.09 -7.00 6.51
N TRP A 666 18.10 -6.09 6.42
CA TRP A 666 16.70 -6.46 6.18
C TRP A 666 16.51 -7.33 4.94
N ARG A 667 17.22 -7.03 3.86
CA ARG A 667 17.15 -7.76 2.59
C ARG A 667 17.69 -9.19 2.73
N ARG A 668 18.74 -9.40 3.55
CA ARG A 668 19.32 -10.71 3.84
C ARG A 668 18.46 -11.54 4.80
N THR A 669 17.68 -10.91 5.68
CA THR A 669 16.76 -11.62 6.58
C THR A 669 15.73 -12.41 5.78
N PRO A 670 15.59 -13.74 6.02
CA PRO A 670 14.57 -14.56 5.36
C PRO A 670 13.16 -14.00 5.54
N VAL A 671 12.29 -14.23 4.56
CA VAL A 671 10.85 -14.02 4.77
C VAL A 671 10.38 -15.18 5.64
N GLY A 672 9.98 -14.89 6.87
CA GLY A 672 9.41 -15.89 7.76
C GLY A 672 8.20 -16.58 7.13
N GLU A 673 7.82 -17.74 7.67
CA GLU A 673 6.67 -18.49 7.18
C GLU A 673 5.36 -17.88 7.70
N PHE A 674 4.33 -17.84 6.86
CA PHE A 674 2.97 -17.54 7.29
C PHE A 674 2.32 -18.86 7.70
N VAL A 675 2.35 -19.14 8.99
CA VAL A 675 1.83 -20.37 9.57
C VAL A 675 0.48 -20.11 10.21
N VAL A 676 -0.47 -21.02 9.97
CA VAL A 676 -1.70 -21.10 10.77
C VAL A 676 -1.35 -21.91 12.01
N PRO A 677 -1.43 -21.35 13.23
CA PRO A 677 -1.08 -22.08 14.45
C PRO A 677 -1.94 -23.33 14.63
N ASP A 678 -1.38 -24.37 15.23
CA ASP A 678 -2.15 -25.57 15.57
C ASP A 678 -3.21 -25.28 16.63
N GLY A 679 -4.33 -26.02 16.56
CA GLY A 679 -5.44 -25.94 17.52
C GLY A 679 -6.33 -24.71 17.36
N VAL A 680 -6.33 -24.05 16.20
CA VAL A 680 -7.27 -22.99 15.87
C VAL A 680 -8.57 -23.55 15.26
N ASP A 681 -9.71 -22.93 15.60
CA ASP A 681 -11.03 -23.23 15.07
C ASP A 681 -11.72 -21.92 14.58
N PRO A 682 -11.39 -21.47 13.35
CA PRO A 682 -11.95 -20.24 12.80
C PRO A 682 -13.47 -20.29 12.57
N ASP A 683 -14.02 -21.49 12.32
CA ASP A 683 -15.46 -21.67 12.10
C ASP A 683 -16.25 -21.48 13.40
N ALA A 684 -15.75 -22.03 14.52
CA ALA A 684 -16.33 -21.77 15.83
C ALA A 684 -16.23 -20.30 16.21
N ALA A 685 -15.11 -19.63 15.92
CA ALA A 685 -14.93 -18.20 16.18
C ALA A 685 -15.93 -17.35 15.38
N ARG A 686 -16.06 -17.59 14.07
CA ARG A 686 -17.05 -16.91 13.20
C ARG A 686 -18.48 -17.15 13.68
N SER A 687 -18.81 -18.38 14.06
CA SER A 687 -20.13 -18.74 14.60
C SER A 687 -20.44 -18.05 15.93
N LEU A 688 -19.43 -17.90 16.80
CA LEU A 688 -19.56 -17.14 18.05
C LEU A 688 -19.82 -15.66 17.76
N VAL A 689 -19.03 -15.04 16.89
CA VAL A 689 -19.15 -13.63 16.53
C VAL A 689 -20.48 -13.32 15.84
N ALA A 690 -20.94 -14.21 14.95
CA ALA A 690 -22.25 -14.10 14.32
C ALA A 690 -23.40 -14.11 15.34
N ARG A 691 -23.30 -14.91 16.40
CA ARG A 691 -24.29 -14.92 17.50
C ARG A 691 -24.22 -13.68 18.38
N LEU A 692 -23.03 -13.15 18.62
CA LEU A 692 -22.82 -11.97 19.47
C LEU A 692 -23.26 -10.66 18.78
N GLY A 693 -23.21 -10.64 17.45
CA GLY A 693 -23.54 -9.48 16.62
C GLY A 693 -22.39 -8.45 16.59
N ALA A 694 -22.16 -7.85 15.43
CA ALA A 694 -21.07 -6.89 15.19
C ALA A 694 -21.52 -5.69 14.34
N GLU A 695 -22.81 -5.37 14.31
CA GLU A 695 -23.36 -4.24 13.55
C GLU A 695 -22.92 -2.87 14.09
N ARG A 696 -22.50 -2.82 15.35
CA ARG A 696 -21.99 -1.65 16.06
C ARG A 696 -20.89 -2.05 17.02
N ASP A 697 -20.07 -1.09 17.42
CA ASP A 697 -19.01 -1.30 18.39
C ASP A 697 -19.58 -1.80 19.73
N ARG A 698 -19.11 -2.96 20.17
CA ARG A 698 -19.52 -3.65 21.39
C ARG A 698 -18.30 -4.24 22.08
N VAL A 699 -18.09 -3.88 23.35
CA VAL A 699 -17.10 -4.52 24.22
C VAL A 699 -17.66 -5.87 24.68
N LEU A 700 -16.88 -6.94 24.53
CA LEU A 700 -17.25 -8.28 25.00
C LEU A 700 -17.17 -8.39 26.51
N SER A 701 -18.01 -9.25 27.11
CA SER A 701 -17.82 -9.66 28.50
C SER A 701 -16.55 -10.50 28.67
N ASP A 702 -16.06 -10.66 29.90
CA ASP A 702 -14.84 -11.43 30.15
C ASP A 702 -14.99 -12.90 29.72
N ASP A 703 -16.15 -13.52 29.97
CA ASP A 703 -16.45 -14.89 29.52
C ASP A 703 -16.54 -15.01 27.99
N GLU A 704 -17.14 -14.01 27.32
CA GLU A 704 -17.23 -13.96 25.85
C GLU A 704 -15.83 -13.80 25.22
N ALA A 705 -14.99 -12.95 25.79
CA ALA A 705 -13.61 -12.75 25.34
C ALA A 705 -12.78 -14.03 25.52
N VAL A 706 -12.90 -14.72 26.66
CA VAL A 706 -12.25 -16.02 26.89
C VAL A 706 -12.74 -17.08 25.90
N ALA A 707 -14.05 -17.13 25.62
CA ALA A 707 -14.60 -18.08 24.66
C ALA A 707 -14.01 -17.86 23.26
N LEU A 708 -13.87 -16.61 22.82
CA LEU A 708 -13.26 -16.27 21.54
C LEU A 708 -11.76 -16.58 21.50
N LEU A 709 -11.00 -16.24 22.54
CA LEU A 709 -9.57 -16.55 22.65
C LEU A 709 -9.30 -18.06 22.64
N ARG A 710 -10.17 -18.86 23.26
CA ARG A 710 -10.07 -20.32 23.27
C ARG A 710 -10.18 -20.93 21.89
N CYS A 711 -10.94 -20.34 20.97
CA CYS A 711 -11.00 -20.77 19.57
C CYS A 711 -9.63 -20.66 18.86
N TYR A 712 -8.68 -19.89 19.40
CA TYR A 712 -7.32 -19.74 18.88
C TYR A 712 -6.26 -20.40 19.77
N GLY A 713 -6.68 -21.24 20.72
CA GLY A 713 -5.78 -21.91 21.67
C GLY A 713 -5.15 -20.98 22.71
N VAL A 714 -5.70 -19.79 22.92
CA VAL A 714 -5.22 -18.85 23.95
C VAL A 714 -6.00 -19.07 25.24
N GLU A 715 -5.32 -19.58 26.26
CA GLU A 715 -5.91 -19.84 27.57
C GLU A 715 -5.76 -18.64 28.53
N VAL A 716 -6.83 -18.33 29.24
CA VAL A 716 -6.84 -17.37 30.36
C VAL A 716 -7.04 -18.16 31.65
N PRO A 717 -6.20 -17.97 32.69
CA PRO A 717 -6.36 -18.67 33.97
C PRO A 717 -7.77 -18.52 34.53
N ALA A 718 -8.31 -19.64 35.00
CA ALA A 718 -9.68 -19.72 35.49
C ALA A 718 -9.94 -18.63 36.56
N PHE A 719 -11.06 -17.92 36.37
CA PHE A 719 -11.53 -16.90 37.29
C PHE A 719 -13.01 -17.06 37.59
N ARG A 720 -13.45 -16.40 38.67
CA ARG A 720 -14.84 -16.29 39.08
C ARG A 720 -15.11 -14.85 39.49
N LEU A 721 -16.15 -14.26 38.92
CA LEU A 721 -16.76 -13.04 39.46
C LEU A 721 -17.62 -13.44 40.65
N VAL A 722 -17.36 -12.85 41.81
CA VAL A 722 -18.06 -13.15 43.06
C VAL A 722 -18.38 -11.87 43.81
N THR A 723 -19.42 -11.93 44.63
CA THR A 723 -19.85 -10.85 45.50
C THR A 723 -19.67 -11.28 46.96
N GLY A 724 -18.89 -10.50 47.72
CA GLY A 724 -18.66 -10.69 49.15
C GLY A 724 -17.49 -11.64 49.50
N ALA A 725 -16.95 -11.48 50.70
CA ALA A 725 -15.74 -12.17 51.16
C ALA A 725 -15.89 -13.69 51.24
N ASP A 726 -17.04 -14.20 51.73
CA ASP A 726 -17.27 -15.65 51.86
C ASP A 726 -17.30 -16.35 50.50
N SER A 727 -17.95 -15.73 49.51
CA SER A 727 -17.97 -16.20 48.12
C SER A 727 -16.58 -16.17 47.50
N ALA A 728 -15.76 -15.17 47.85
CA ALA A 728 -14.37 -15.08 47.39
C ALA A 728 -13.49 -16.19 47.95
N VAL A 729 -13.63 -16.52 49.23
CA VAL A 729 -12.94 -17.66 49.86
C VAL A 729 -13.39 -18.98 49.23
N ALA A 730 -14.69 -19.18 49.04
CA ALA A 730 -15.21 -20.39 48.39
C ALA A 730 -14.68 -20.56 46.96
N ALA A 731 -14.64 -19.48 46.19
CA ALA A 731 -14.05 -19.49 44.85
C ALA A 731 -12.53 -19.73 44.87
N ALA A 732 -11.81 -19.21 45.86
CA ALA A 732 -10.37 -19.44 46.01
C ALA A 732 -10.06 -20.91 46.30
N ALA A 733 -10.87 -21.56 47.15
CA ALA A 733 -10.73 -22.97 47.47
C ALA A 733 -11.00 -23.88 46.24
N ASP A 734 -12.01 -23.54 45.42
CA ASP A 734 -12.33 -24.25 44.17
C ASP A 734 -11.24 -24.06 43.11
N LEU A 735 -10.77 -22.83 42.93
CA LEU A 735 -9.72 -22.49 41.97
C LEU A 735 -8.33 -22.95 42.40
N GLY A 736 -8.09 -23.17 43.70
CA GLY A 736 -6.80 -23.58 44.26
C GLY A 736 -5.82 -22.42 44.45
N HIS A 737 -5.18 -22.37 45.62
CA HIS A 737 -4.19 -21.35 45.99
C HIS A 737 -2.84 -21.54 45.28
N PRO A 738 -2.06 -20.46 45.05
CA PRO A 738 -2.40 -19.06 45.37
C PRO A 738 -3.34 -18.42 44.35
N VAL A 739 -4.19 -17.50 44.83
CA VAL A 739 -5.11 -16.72 43.99
C VAL A 739 -4.81 -15.22 44.04
N ALA A 740 -5.32 -14.50 43.06
CA ALA A 740 -5.36 -13.05 43.01
C ALA A 740 -6.81 -12.55 43.13
N LEU A 741 -6.99 -11.46 43.85
CA LEU A 741 -8.24 -10.70 43.91
C LEU A 741 -8.09 -9.41 43.09
N LYS A 742 -9.00 -9.20 42.13
CA LYS A 742 -9.01 -8.01 41.26
C LYS A 742 -10.35 -7.28 41.39
N ALA A 743 -10.30 -5.97 41.63
CA ALA A 743 -11.47 -5.11 41.69
C ALA A 743 -12.28 -5.11 40.38
N VAL A 744 -13.61 -4.97 40.51
CA VAL A 744 -14.54 -4.84 39.37
C VAL A 744 -14.76 -3.37 39.02
N GLY A 745 -14.89 -3.08 37.71
CA GLY A 745 -15.18 -1.74 37.18
C GLY A 745 -14.04 -1.12 36.37
N GLU A 746 -14.40 -0.39 35.30
CA GLU A 746 -13.43 0.16 34.33
C GLU A 746 -12.37 1.08 34.95
N ARG A 747 -12.71 1.82 36.01
CA ARG A 747 -11.79 2.74 36.69
C ARG A 747 -10.67 2.07 37.49
N TRP A 748 -10.81 0.77 37.79
CA TRP A 748 -9.86 0.01 38.63
C TRP A 748 -9.09 -1.04 37.85
N ARG A 749 -9.66 -1.51 36.73
CA ARG A 749 -9.03 -2.49 35.83
C ARG A 749 -7.84 -1.88 35.10
N HIS A 750 -6.81 -2.70 34.87
CA HIS A 750 -5.62 -2.36 34.06
C HIS A 750 -4.86 -1.10 34.51
N ARG A 751 -5.00 -0.70 35.78
CA ARG A 751 -4.13 0.33 36.33
C ARG A 751 -2.74 -0.27 36.57
N SER A 752 -1.74 0.40 36.03
CA SER A 752 -0.32 0.03 36.16
C SER A 752 0.25 0.20 37.57
N ASP A 753 -0.47 0.86 38.48
CA ASP A 753 -0.11 0.96 39.90
C ASP A 753 -0.68 -0.18 40.77
N PHE A 754 -1.40 -1.13 40.17
CA PHE A 754 -1.97 -2.31 40.83
C PHE A 754 -2.86 -2.01 42.05
N VAL A 755 -3.33 -0.77 42.22
CA VAL A 755 -4.09 -0.35 43.41
C VAL A 755 -5.36 -1.19 43.62
N GLY A 756 -5.99 -1.62 42.53
CA GLY A 756 -7.18 -2.49 42.53
C GLY A 756 -6.89 -4.00 42.56
N VAL A 757 -5.65 -4.44 42.80
CA VAL A 757 -5.26 -5.86 42.73
C VAL A 757 -4.57 -6.29 44.04
N ARG A 758 -4.84 -7.52 44.49
CA ARG A 758 -4.11 -8.19 45.57
C ARG A 758 -3.63 -9.55 45.07
N LEU A 759 -2.34 -9.81 45.20
CA LEU A 759 -1.65 -10.97 44.64
C LEU A 759 -1.16 -11.91 45.75
N ASP A 760 -0.70 -13.10 45.38
CA ASP A 760 -0.06 -14.07 46.27
C ASP A 760 -0.92 -14.49 47.50
N LEU A 761 -2.25 -14.60 47.32
CA LEU A 761 -3.16 -14.97 48.41
C LEU A 761 -3.18 -16.50 48.61
N THR A 762 -2.42 -16.95 49.60
CA THR A 762 -2.17 -18.38 49.88
C THR A 762 -3.11 -19.00 50.91
N THR A 763 -3.91 -18.20 51.61
CA THR A 763 -4.82 -18.66 52.66
C THR A 763 -6.19 -17.99 52.57
N ASP A 764 -7.22 -18.66 53.09
CA ASP A 764 -8.60 -18.13 53.17
C ASP A 764 -8.67 -16.80 53.92
N ASP A 765 -7.93 -16.66 55.02
CA ASP A 765 -7.86 -15.42 55.80
C ASP A 765 -7.25 -14.27 54.98
N ALA A 766 -6.20 -14.55 54.21
CA ALA A 766 -5.59 -13.55 53.33
C ALA A 766 -6.58 -13.10 52.24
N VAL A 767 -7.37 -14.02 51.68
CA VAL A 767 -8.44 -13.71 50.70
C VAL A 767 -9.50 -12.83 51.33
N ARG A 768 -9.95 -13.13 52.56
CA ARG A 768 -10.95 -12.34 53.29
C ARG A 768 -10.46 -10.91 53.56
N THR A 769 -9.26 -10.76 54.11
CA THR A 769 -8.68 -9.43 54.38
C THR A 769 -8.49 -8.62 53.09
N ALA A 770 -7.98 -9.25 52.03
CA ALA A 770 -7.80 -8.60 50.75
C ALA A 770 -9.13 -8.16 50.11
N HIS A 771 -10.21 -8.95 50.26
CA HIS A 771 -11.55 -8.56 49.81
C HIS A 771 -12.06 -7.31 50.56
N GLU A 772 -11.98 -7.31 51.89
CA GLU A 772 -12.43 -6.18 52.73
C GLU A 772 -11.65 -4.88 52.43
N GLU A 773 -10.36 -4.99 52.08
CA GLU A 773 -9.57 -3.86 51.60
C GLU A 773 -10.06 -3.34 50.25
N LEU A 774 -10.27 -4.22 49.28
CA LEU A 774 -10.74 -3.84 47.94
C LEU A 774 -12.16 -3.28 47.99
N GLU A 775 -13.05 -3.81 48.83
CA GLU A 775 -14.40 -3.28 49.00
C GLU A 775 -14.37 -1.86 49.57
N ARG A 776 -13.55 -1.61 50.61
CA ARG A 776 -13.37 -0.25 51.17
C ARG A 776 -12.79 0.72 50.16
N LEU A 777 -11.85 0.28 49.33
CA LEU A 777 -11.20 1.11 48.32
C LEU A 777 -12.15 1.43 47.16
N THR A 778 -12.86 0.43 46.66
CA THR A 778 -13.62 0.51 45.42
C THR A 778 -15.07 0.92 45.63
N GLY A 779 -15.59 0.77 46.85
CA GLY A 779 -17.00 0.94 47.19
C GLY A 779 -17.90 -0.16 46.62
N SER A 780 -17.33 -1.27 46.15
CA SER A 780 -18.06 -2.40 45.57
C SER A 780 -17.65 -3.72 46.23
N PRO A 781 -18.61 -4.59 46.59
CA PRO A 781 -18.31 -5.93 47.11
C PRO A 781 -17.89 -6.93 46.03
N ASP A 782 -17.93 -6.54 44.75
CA ASP A 782 -17.66 -7.42 43.62
C ASP A 782 -16.16 -7.49 43.30
N VAL A 783 -15.65 -8.71 43.17
CA VAL A 783 -14.24 -9.00 42.86
C VAL A 783 -14.12 -10.17 41.87
N HIS A 784 -13.04 -10.18 41.09
CA HIS A 784 -12.60 -11.37 40.37
C HIS A 784 -11.62 -12.13 41.25
N VAL A 785 -11.93 -13.39 41.55
CA VAL A 785 -10.97 -14.36 42.10
C VAL A 785 -10.37 -15.14 40.94
N GLN A 786 -9.05 -15.12 40.79
CA GLN A 786 -8.36 -15.77 39.67
C GLN A 786 -7.16 -16.58 40.17
N ARG A 787 -6.95 -17.77 39.61
CA ARG A 787 -5.73 -18.55 39.89
C ARG A 787 -4.49 -17.77 39.43
N MET A 788 -3.46 -17.71 40.28
CA MET A 788 -2.19 -17.08 39.92
C MET A 788 -1.49 -17.86 38.79
N ALA A 789 -1.03 -17.14 37.77
CA ALA A 789 -0.06 -17.67 36.81
C ALA A 789 1.37 -17.56 37.36
N PRO A 790 2.35 -18.30 36.80
CA PRO A 790 3.77 -18.14 37.15
C PRO A 790 4.22 -16.68 37.11
N LYS A 791 5.06 -16.29 38.08
CA LYS A 791 5.65 -14.95 38.11
C LYS A 791 6.54 -14.76 36.89
N GLY A 792 6.48 -13.59 36.29
CA GLY A 792 7.20 -13.30 35.06
C GLY A 792 7.21 -11.81 34.73
N THR A 793 7.92 -11.47 33.67
CA THR A 793 7.97 -10.11 33.13
C THR A 793 6.61 -9.76 32.52
N SER A 794 6.03 -8.65 32.98
CA SER A 794 4.73 -8.18 32.51
C SER A 794 4.84 -7.56 31.12
N CYS A 795 4.04 -8.05 30.18
CA CYS A 795 4.01 -7.62 28.78
C CYS A 795 2.58 -7.26 28.36
N VAL A 796 2.46 -6.51 27.26
CA VAL A 796 1.19 -6.20 26.60
C VAL A 796 1.27 -6.60 25.13
N LEU A 797 0.21 -7.22 24.63
CA LEU A 797 0.01 -7.50 23.21
C LEU A 797 -1.36 -6.96 22.82
N ALA A 798 -1.45 -6.14 21.78
CA ALA A 798 -2.71 -5.56 21.37
C ALA A 798 -2.88 -5.53 19.85
N VAL A 799 -4.10 -5.77 19.40
CA VAL A 799 -4.59 -5.48 18.06
C VAL A 799 -5.42 -4.21 18.10
N SER A 800 -5.13 -3.29 17.19
CA SER A 800 -5.92 -2.09 16.98
C SER A 800 -6.16 -1.86 15.50
N ASP A 801 -7.38 -1.53 15.13
CA ASP A 801 -7.68 -1.11 13.76
C ASP A 801 -7.20 0.31 13.47
N ASP A 802 -6.39 0.43 12.43
CA ASP A 802 -6.08 1.69 11.77
C ASP A 802 -6.97 1.84 10.51
N PRO A 803 -7.69 2.95 10.31
CA PRO A 803 -8.53 3.14 9.12
C PRO A 803 -7.79 3.03 7.78
N SER A 804 -6.47 3.18 7.77
CA SER A 804 -5.63 3.24 6.58
C SER A 804 -4.88 1.92 6.32
N PHE A 805 -4.48 1.21 7.38
CA PHE A 805 -3.74 -0.06 7.28
C PHE A 805 -4.57 -1.29 7.68
N GLY A 806 -5.75 -1.05 8.24
CA GLY A 806 -6.53 -2.00 9.04
C GLY A 806 -5.78 -2.45 10.28
N SER A 807 -5.97 -3.71 10.66
CA SER A 807 -5.53 -4.20 11.97
C SER A 807 -3.99 -4.23 12.11
N LEU A 808 -3.50 -3.59 13.16
CA LEU A 808 -2.09 -3.56 13.56
C LEU A 808 -1.91 -4.39 14.83
N LEU A 809 -0.88 -5.23 14.85
CA LEU A 809 -0.45 -5.96 16.04
C LEU A 809 0.68 -5.19 16.73
N SER A 810 0.57 -4.99 18.04
CA SER A 810 1.55 -4.27 18.85
C SER A 810 1.99 -5.08 20.05
N PHE A 811 3.26 -4.94 20.43
CA PHE A 811 3.86 -5.59 21.59
C PHE A 811 4.73 -4.60 22.36
N GLY A 812 4.71 -4.69 23.69
CA GLY A 812 5.60 -3.94 24.57
C GLY A 812 5.65 -4.56 25.96
N LEU A 813 6.57 -4.06 26.79
CA LEU A 813 6.56 -4.39 28.21
C LEU A 813 5.52 -3.51 28.92
N ALA A 814 4.79 -4.08 29.88
CA ALA A 814 3.78 -3.36 30.64
C ALA A 814 4.42 -2.56 31.79
N GLY A 815 3.94 -1.34 32.04
CA GLY A 815 4.43 -0.49 33.11
C GLY A 815 4.33 1.01 32.79
N LEU A 816 4.27 1.84 33.84
CA LEU A 816 4.14 3.30 33.69
C LEU A 816 5.27 3.93 32.87
N ALA A 817 6.51 3.47 33.07
CA ALA A 817 7.67 4.01 32.35
C ALA A 817 7.65 3.65 30.87
N THR A 818 7.24 2.43 30.51
CA THR A 818 7.16 1.98 29.12
C THR A 818 5.98 2.63 28.39
N GLU A 819 4.85 2.84 29.08
CA GLU A 819 3.71 3.61 28.57
C GLU A 819 4.07 5.08 28.33
N LEU A 820 4.78 5.73 29.27
CA LEU A 820 5.19 7.13 29.14
C LEU A 820 6.19 7.34 28.00
N LEU A 821 7.08 6.37 27.78
CA LEU A 821 8.11 6.43 26.74
C LEU A 821 7.63 5.89 25.37
N ASP A 822 6.38 5.41 25.30
CA ASP A 822 5.81 4.70 24.14
C ASP A 822 6.75 3.61 23.59
N ASP A 823 7.31 2.79 24.50
CA ASP A 823 8.24 1.72 24.14
C ASP A 823 7.50 0.47 23.62
N ARG A 824 6.88 0.63 22.45
CA ARG A 824 6.10 -0.39 21.77
C ARG A 824 6.60 -0.62 20.35
N ALA A 825 6.46 -1.87 19.92
CA ALA A 825 6.70 -2.27 18.54
C ALA A 825 5.38 -2.61 17.86
N TYR A 826 5.29 -2.37 16.57
CA TYR A 826 4.08 -2.56 15.76
C TYR A 826 4.38 -3.37 14.50
N ARG A 827 3.41 -4.17 14.05
CA ARG A 827 3.42 -4.92 12.78
C ARG A 827 2.05 -4.85 12.12
N VAL A 828 2.05 -4.83 10.78
CA VAL A 828 0.85 -4.94 9.97
C VAL A 828 0.54 -6.43 9.75
N LEU A 829 -0.74 -6.82 9.85
CA LEU A 829 -1.19 -8.16 9.51
C LEU A 829 -1.20 -8.37 7.97
N PRO A 830 -0.87 -9.57 7.45
CA PRO A 830 -0.48 -10.78 8.18
C PRO A 830 0.92 -10.74 8.77
N VAL A 831 1.11 -11.46 9.89
CA VAL A 831 2.38 -11.57 10.62
C VAL A 831 3.01 -12.94 10.33
N SER A 832 4.23 -12.95 9.81
CA SER A 832 5.05 -14.16 9.67
C SER A 832 5.77 -14.53 10.97
N THR A 833 6.32 -15.74 11.05
CA THR A 833 7.15 -16.18 12.21
C THR A 833 8.30 -15.21 12.52
N GLU A 834 8.99 -14.73 11.50
CA GLU A 834 10.05 -13.71 11.64
C GLU A 834 9.49 -12.34 12.08
N ASP A 835 8.30 -11.95 11.59
CA ASP A 835 7.66 -10.71 12.01
C ASP A 835 7.32 -10.75 13.51
N ALA A 836 6.84 -11.90 14.02
CA ALA A 836 6.55 -12.13 15.44
C ALA A 836 7.83 -12.11 16.29
N ALA A 837 8.87 -12.83 15.88
CA ALA A 837 10.17 -12.82 16.53
C ALA A 837 10.76 -11.40 16.68
N ARG A 838 10.67 -10.61 15.62
CA ARG A 838 11.13 -9.21 15.63
C ARG A 838 10.20 -8.28 16.39
N LEU A 839 8.90 -8.54 16.41
CA LEU A 839 7.93 -7.76 17.19
C LEU A 839 8.25 -7.85 18.69
N VAL A 840 8.52 -9.05 19.19
CA VAL A 840 8.80 -9.28 20.62
C VAL A 840 10.17 -8.71 21.05
N ARG A 841 11.17 -8.74 20.16
CA ARG A 841 12.53 -8.23 20.43
C ARG A 841 12.72 -6.73 20.18
N ALA A 842 11.76 -6.06 19.54
CA ALA A 842 11.90 -4.67 19.11
C ALA A 842 11.81 -3.60 20.21
N PRO A 843 11.02 -3.75 21.30
CA PRO A 843 11.00 -2.77 22.38
C PRO A 843 12.40 -2.55 22.98
N ARG A 844 12.74 -1.32 23.35
CA ARG A 844 14.03 -0.97 23.98
C ARG A 844 14.21 -1.68 25.31
N ALA A 845 13.11 -1.94 26.03
CA ALA A 845 13.09 -2.70 27.26
C ALA A 845 13.11 -4.24 27.07
N ALA A 846 13.13 -4.74 25.83
CA ALA A 846 13.22 -6.17 25.54
C ALA A 846 14.40 -6.92 26.20
N PRO A 847 15.56 -6.31 26.53
CA PRO A 847 16.61 -6.99 27.30
C PRO A 847 16.14 -7.55 28.65
N LEU A 848 15.05 -7.03 29.24
CA LEU A 848 14.41 -7.61 30.44
C LEU A 848 13.80 -8.99 30.19
N LEU A 849 13.49 -9.33 28.94
CA LEU A 849 13.03 -10.68 28.56
C LEU A 849 14.20 -11.67 28.46
N THR A 850 15.43 -11.18 28.26
CA THR A 850 16.64 -12.00 28.08
C THR A 850 17.53 -12.04 29.33
N GLY A 851 17.03 -11.62 30.49
CA GLY A 851 17.73 -11.74 31.77
C GLY A 851 18.54 -10.51 32.23
N TYR A 852 18.23 -9.31 31.71
CA TYR A 852 18.88 -8.07 32.17
C TYR A 852 18.76 -7.88 33.69
N GLY A 853 19.87 -7.50 34.33
CA GLY A 853 19.90 -7.26 35.78
C GLY A 853 19.74 -8.50 36.65
N GLY A 854 19.95 -9.71 36.11
CA GLY A 854 19.83 -10.97 36.86
C GLY A 854 18.41 -11.53 36.92
N THR A 855 17.50 -10.99 36.09
CA THR A 855 16.17 -11.56 35.88
C THR A 855 16.27 -12.93 35.18
N GLU A 856 15.29 -13.81 35.40
CA GLU A 856 15.25 -15.10 34.71
C GLU A 856 14.82 -14.89 33.25
N PRO A 857 15.54 -15.46 32.25
CA PRO A 857 15.15 -15.36 30.86
C PRO A 857 13.75 -15.94 30.60
N VAL A 858 12.97 -15.23 29.81
CA VAL A 858 11.64 -15.64 29.36
C VAL A 858 11.75 -16.61 28.19
N ARG A 859 10.80 -17.54 28.06
CA ARG A 859 10.62 -18.35 26.85
C ARG A 859 10.06 -17.49 25.72
N MET A 860 10.93 -16.89 24.93
CA MET A 860 10.58 -15.96 23.85
C MET A 860 9.63 -16.58 22.82
N GLU A 861 9.81 -17.87 22.53
CA GLU A 861 8.99 -18.62 21.57
C GLU A 861 7.51 -18.65 21.98
N ALA A 862 7.21 -18.59 23.28
CA ALA A 862 5.82 -18.55 23.78
C ALA A 862 5.15 -17.20 23.52
N LEU A 863 5.91 -16.09 23.57
CA LEU A 863 5.41 -14.76 23.20
C LEU A 863 5.23 -14.64 21.68
N GLU A 864 6.13 -15.25 20.91
CA GLU A 864 6.05 -15.32 19.45
C GLU A 864 4.82 -16.11 18.99
N ASP A 865 4.57 -17.29 19.58
CA ASP A 865 3.36 -18.10 19.31
C ASP A 865 2.07 -17.34 19.66
N LEU A 866 2.05 -16.66 20.82
CA LEU A 866 0.91 -15.82 21.19
C LEU A 866 0.67 -14.69 20.19
N ALA A 867 1.73 -14.04 19.70
CA ALA A 867 1.62 -13.00 18.66
C ALA A 867 1.05 -13.56 17.35
N LEU A 868 1.45 -14.76 16.93
CA LEU A 868 0.93 -15.43 15.73
C LEU A 868 -0.56 -15.80 15.89
N ARG A 869 -0.95 -16.35 17.04
CA ARG A 869 -2.37 -16.70 17.33
C ARG A 869 -3.29 -15.50 17.32
N ILE A 870 -2.85 -14.39 17.93
CA ILE A 870 -3.63 -13.15 17.94
C ILE A 870 -3.66 -12.48 16.57
N GLY A 871 -2.57 -12.55 15.80
CA GLY A 871 -2.56 -12.13 14.40
C GLY A 871 -3.57 -12.91 13.55
N GLN A 872 -3.56 -14.25 13.66
CA GLN A 872 -4.50 -15.13 12.96
C GLN A 872 -5.96 -14.85 13.36
N LEU A 873 -6.24 -14.64 14.65
CA LEU A 873 -7.57 -14.27 15.15
C LEU A 873 -8.10 -13.01 14.48
N ALA A 874 -7.28 -11.96 14.43
CA ALA A 874 -7.66 -10.69 13.82
C ALA A 874 -7.85 -10.79 12.30
N GLU A 875 -7.14 -11.70 11.61
CA GLU A 875 -7.34 -11.97 10.19
C GLU A 875 -8.64 -12.73 9.91
N ASP A 876 -8.89 -13.80 10.64
CA ASP A 876 -10.08 -14.64 10.45
C ASP A 876 -11.38 -13.98 10.91
N VAL A 877 -11.30 -13.11 11.92
CA VAL A 877 -12.43 -12.42 12.54
C VAL A 877 -12.32 -10.90 12.34
N PRO A 878 -12.66 -10.37 11.13
CA PRO A 878 -12.62 -8.94 10.82
C PRO A 878 -13.34 -8.03 11.81
N GLN A 879 -14.37 -8.58 12.45
CA GLN A 879 -15.24 -7.84 13.34
C GLN A 879 -14.50 -7.45 14.63
N VAL A 880 -13.34 -8.05 14.94
CA VAL A 880 -12.51 -7.65 16.09
C VAL A 880 -11.81 -6.34 15.77
N ARG A 881 -12.40 -5.23 16.26
CA ARG A 881 -11.90 -3.86 16.06
C ARG A 881 -10.69 -3.54 16.94
N SER A 882 -10.69 -4.11 18.14
CA SER A 882 -9.57 -4.03 19.06
C SER A 882 -9.53 -5.26 19.96
N LEU A 883 -8.31 -5.66 20.32
CA LEU A 883 -8.02 -6.72 21.27
C LEU A 883 -6.82 -6.29 22.09
N VAL A 884 -6.90 -6.34 23.41
CA VAL A 884 -5.77 -6.01 24.30
C VAL A 884 -5.59 -7.14 25.30
N LEU A 885 -4.41 -7.73 25.31
CA LEU A 885 -3.95 -8.69 26.31
C LEU A 885 -3.03 -7.95 27.30
N ASP A 886 -3.55 -7.64 28.48
CA ASP A 886 -2.81 -6.86 29.48
C ASP A 886 -3.22 -7.21 30.92
N PRO A 887 -2.32 -7.76 31.76
CA PRO A 887 -0.96 -8.15 31.43
C PRO A 887 -0.86 -9.60 30.92
N ILE A 888 0.14 -9.83 30.07
CA ILE A 888 0.74 -11.13 29.80
C ILE A 888 1.92 -11.32 30.76
N LEU A 889 1.92 -12.39 31.54
CA LEU A 889 3.06 -12.74 32.39
C LEU A 889 3.96 -13.70 31.62
N ALA A 890 5.16 -13.25 31.27
CA ALA A 890 6.12 -14.02 30.49
C ALA A 890 7.23 -14.54 31.41
N SER A 891 7.42 -15.86 31.47
CA SER A 891 8.41 -16.52 32.30
C SER A 891 9.17 -17.60 31.54
N ALA A 892 10.10 -18.30 32.20
CA ALA A 892 10.77 -19.47 31.65
C ALA A 892 9.78 -20.61 31.32
N ASP A 893 8.59 -20.64 31.96
CA ASP A 893 7.56 -21.65 31.77
C ASP A 893 6.64 -21.39 30.57
N GLY A 894 6.55 -20.15 30.10
CA GLY A 894 5.69 -19.75 28.98
C GLY A 894 5.18 -18.32 29.08
N ALA A 895 4.12 -18.02 28.32
CA ALA A 895 3.42 -16.74 28.31
C ALA A 895 1.97 -16.94 28.78
N PHE A 896 1.57 -16.25 29.85
CA PHE A 896 0.27 -16.46 30.50
C PHE A 896 -0.58 -15.20 30.42
N VAL A 897 -1.69 -15.27 29.68
CA VAL A 897 -2.63 -14.15 29.50
C VAL A 897 -3.53 -14.04 30.73
N THR A 898 -3.39 -13.00 31.53
CA THR A 898 -4.17 -12.88 32.78
C THR A 898 -5.48 -12.11 32.61
N SER A 899 -5.58 -11.30 31.56
CA SER A 899 -6.77 -10.53 31.22
C SER A 899 -6.76 -10.17 29.74
N ALA A 900 -7.96 -10.01 29.18
CA ALA A 900 -8.18 -9.63 27.80
C ALA A 900 -9.37 -8.68 27.68
N ARG A 901 -9.28 -7.70 26.80
CA ARG A 901 -10.40 -6.84 26.42
C ARG A 901 -10.55 -6.88 24.91
N ILE A 902 -11.76 -7.20 24.43
CA ILE A 902 -12.06 -7.33 23.00
C ILE A 902 -13.25 -6.43 22.67
N THR A 903 -13.14 -5.67 21.58
CA THR A 903 -14.24 -4.89 21.01
C THR A 903 -14.59 -5.45 19.64
N LEU A 904 -15.84 -5.88 19.46
CA LEU A 904 -16.41 -6.22 18.17
C LEU A 904 -17.04 -4.99 17.52
N GLY A 905 -17.12 -4.96 16.20
CA GLY A 905 -17.76 -3.90 15.43
C GLY A 905 -17.80 -4.24 13.94
N PRO A 906 -18.35 -3.35 13.10
CA PRO A 906 -18.46 -3.60 11.68
C PRO A 906 -17.06 -3.77 11.08
N PRO A 907 -16.86 -4.75 10.17
CA PRO A 907 -15.55 -5.01 9.60
C PRO A 907 -14.95 -3.72 9.02
N PRO A 908 -13.67 -3.39 9.31
CA PRO A 908 -13.01 -2.29 8.62
C PRO A 908 -13.01 -2.60 7.11
N THR A 909 -13.14 -1.58 6.26
CA THR A 909 -13.18 -1.71 4.79
C THR A 909 -12.04 -2.60 4.30
N ARG A 910 -12.36 -3.86 3.99
CA ARG A 910 -11.40 -4.97 3.89
C ARG A 910 -10.92 -5.29 2.48
N ASP A 911 -11.26 -4.45 1.52
CA ASP A 911 -11.29 -4.87 0.13
C ASP A 911 -9.94 -4.75 -0.60
N ASP A 912 -8.87 -5.39 -0.11
CA ASP A 912 -7.66 -5.66 -0.94
C ASP A 912 -7.59 -7.14 -1.36
N ALA A 913 -8.36 -8.02 -0.71
CA ALA A 913 -8.54 -9.42 -1.12
C ALA A 913 -9.63 -9.60 -2.20
N GLY A 914 -10.41 -8.55 -2.49
CA GLY A 914 -11.46 -8.54 -3.51
C GLY A 914 -10.93 -8.67 -4.95
N PRO A 915 -11.82 -8.67 -5.94
CA PRO A 915 -11.40 -8.66 -7.35
C PRO A 915 -10.69 -7.35 -7.68
N ARG A 916 -9.76 -7.39 -8.64
CA ARG A 916 -8.96 -6.22 -9.02
C ARG A 916 -9.84 -5.03 -9.40
N ARG A 917 -9.47 -3.84 -8.94
CA ARG A 917 -10.13 -2.57 -9.24
C ARG A 917 -9.17 -1.39 -9.01
N LEU A 918 -9.34 -0.34 -9.79
CA LEU A 918 -8.76 0.97 -9.50
C LEU A 918 -9.61 1.64 -8.42
N ARG A 919 -8.95 2.22 -7.42
CA ARG A 919 -9.58 2.99 -6.35
C ARG A 919 -9.25 4.46 -6.47
#